data_AF-G6Y576-F1
#
_entry.id   AF-G6Y576-F1
#
_cell.length_a   1.000
_cell.length_b   1.000
_cell.length_c   1.000
_cell.angle_alpha   90.00
_cell.angle_beta   90.00
_cell.angle_gamma   90.00
#
_symmetry.space_group_name_H-M   'P 1'
#
loop_
_entity.id
_entity.type
_entity.pdbx_description
1 polymer ?
#
loop_
_entity_poly.entity_id
_entity_poly.type
_entity_poly.pdbx_seq_one_letter_code
_entity_poly.pdbx_strand_id
1 'polypeptide(L)'
;MGLNPHPLFDTKWYLSKNPDVKKAGINPLLHWILFGIREGRMPSPAIDGPWYLSLYPDVAAAGANAGDHFLRYGGSELRNPNAYFDAGWYVDTYRDAEDLGQDPLSHFVEFGAAEERDPGPKFSTRKYLDQHPALRTEKANALVHYLTQGRQNGLQSFPSDRGLTVPRRYFSLGELSAGAVSGLQEPELLSVRQNFLFRPLNVEVDPTLSADPRVLILLPGLNRRHATGGPNTAYILGALLAEAGVPLSFVSVDAPPDTDIGPLKSHIRQLTGVDCDKYGVQFLDASNRQRPFKLGYNDILFATAWWTAQPAKAAAAMLRNRRIYYLIQDFESKFYGGNDTHSVAQQTYSFDHLPVINTTFLRDQLATERIGRYADQAFAASAIVFEPAVDRSYFYPQQRAANAPHRLLFYARPTMAERNLFGLGLAALRAAASNGIFDEGAWEFIAMGEDIQPVALGGKHMLKPAPWLDFPKYAELMRTSDMLLSLMFSPHPSYPPLEMAACGKPVITTCYGVKTRERLAQVSPYIVGVEPTIDEIAYGISRALLRRDRPIPGLTDHLQAFPTSWKSSLSLILPQLLGELKKDGITPRTEPPLPRSVKQLHRRILPGEVELAIERRKAFYRDAADDDLIAYLGAGKSRVELKAFERSLLAQDSKHAPEWIVKTADSRALGDISHGIVHVQHVDSALRDTLERSRKQYVVWVQSACELLPDATRIIEAALEQSGLPEILIVTGKPYDNRGTLHGLSDPIVVIDRRALLSSGIDLDSFDPELAVKRILGDPAKAPRLDEHLVLFRSENK
;
A
#
# COMPACT_ATOMS: atom_id res chain seq x y z
N MET A 1 -5.92 -4.53 61.34
CA MET A 1 -5.18 -5.30 60.32
C MET A 1 -6.02 -5.56 59.05
N GLY A 2 -6.80 -4.58 58.57
CA GLY A 2 -7.68 -4.76 57.40
C GLY A 2 -7.77 -3.54 56.49
N LEU A 3 -6.83 -2.60 56.64
CA LEU A 3 -6.67 -1.44 55.76
C LEU A 3 -5.74 -1.84 54.60
N ASN A 4 -5.96 -1.25 53.43
CA ASN A 4 -5.07 -1.39 52.28
C ASN A 4 -3.94 -0.36 52.43
N PRO A 5 -2.67 -0.76 52.46
CA PRO A 5 -1.53 0.15 52.64
C PRO A 5 -1.17 0.92 51.35
N HIS A 6 -1.74 0.53 50.21
CA HIS A 6 -1.57 1.14 48.90
C HIS A 6 -2.83 0.83 48.06
N PRO A 7 -3.26 1.67 47.10
CA PRO A 7 -4.39 1.35 46.21
C PRO A 7 -4.24 -0.01 45.51
N LEU A 8 -3.01 -0.38 45.15
CA LEU A 8 -2.67 -1.66 44.50
C LEU A 8 -2.22 -2.77 45.48
N PHE A 9 -2.54 -2.67 46.77
CA PHE A 9 -2.38 -3.76 47.74
C PHE A 9 -3.71 -4.01 48.46
N ASP A 10 -4.41 -5.09 48.11
CA ASP A 10 -5.67 -5.47 48.77
C ASP A 10 -5.37 -6.46 49.91
N THR A 11 -5.40 -5.96 51.14
CA THR A 11 -5.13 -6.73 52.35
C THR A 11 -6.13 -7.87 52.56
N LYS A 12 -7.40 -7.68 52.18
CA LYS A 12 -8.45 -8.70 52.36
C LYS A 12 -8.34 -9.80 51.31
N TRP A 13 -8.11 -9.42 50.06
CA TRP A 13 -7.87 -10.35 48.96
C TRP A 13 -6.56 -11.11 49.13
N TYR A 14 -5.48 -10.45 49.55
CA TYR A 14 -4.22 -11.12 49.84
C TYR A 14 -4.39 -12.19 50.91
N LEU A 15 -5.11 -11.90 52.01
CA LEU A 15 -5.39 -12.89 53.06
C LEU A 15 -6.39 -13.98 52.64
N SER A 16 -7.22 -13.77 51.61
CA SER A 16 -8.14 -14.81 51.10
C SER A 16 -7.44 -15.73 50.10
N LYS A 17 -6.49 -15.22 49.31
CA LYS A 17 -5.62 -16.02 48.43
C LYS A 17 -4.48 -16.71 49.18
N ASN A 18 -4.13 -16.24 50.37
CA ASN A 18 -3.03 -16.77 51.19
C ASN A 18 -3.51 -17.15 52.61
N PRO A 19 -4.26 -18.27 52.76
CA PRO A 19 -4.80 -18.70 54.06
C PRO A 19 -3.73 -19.10 55.08
N ASP A 20 -2.55 -19.49 54.61
CA ASP A 20 -1.34 -19.74 55.40
C ASP A 20 -0.90 -18.48 56.16
N VAL A 21 -0.79 -17.34 55.46
CA VAL A 21 -0.45 -16.03 56.03
C VAL A 21 -1.52 -15.61 57.03
N LYS A 22 -2.80 -15.82 56.69
CA LYS A 22 -3.94 -15.53 57.57
C LYS A 22 -3.89 -16.34 58.86
N LYS A 23 -3.55 -17.62 58.79
CA LYS A 23 -3.45 -18.52 59.95
C LYS A 23 -2.21 -18.21 60.81
N ALA A 24 -1.11 -17.79 60.19
CA ALA A 24 0.11 -17.37 60.88
C ALA A 24 0.00 -16.01 61.58
N GLY A 25 -1.02 -15.21 61.27
CA GLY A 25 -1.24 -13.88 61.87
C GLY A 25 -0.20 -12.83 61.46
N ILE A 26 0.58 -13.10 60.41
CA ILE A 26 1.65 -12.20 59.93
C ILE A 26 1.01 -11.01 59.20
N ASN A 27 1.60 -9.82 59.35
CA ASN A 27 1.18 -8.63 58.59
C ASN A 27 1.26 -8.92 57.06
N PRO A 28 0.16 -8.77 56.30
CA PRO A 28 0.13 -9.16 54.88
C PRO A 28 1.14 -8.45 53.98
N LEU A 29 1.36 -7.14 54.19
CA LEU A 29 2.33 -6.36 53.42
C LEU A 29 3.75 -6.82 53.73
N LEU A 30 4.06 -7.01 55.03
CA LEU A 30 5.36 -7.49 55.47
C LEU A 30 5.64 -8.90 54.92
N HIS A 31 4.63 -9.78 54.93
CA HIS A 31 4.74 -11.11 54.31
C HIS A 31 5.00 -11.02 52.81
N TRP A 32 4.27 -10.17 52.09
CA TRP A 32 4.46 -10.02 50.65
C TRP A 32 5.87 -9.51 50.31
N ILE A 33 6.37 -8.49 51.01
CA ILE A 33 7.71 -7.94 50.81
C ILE A 33 8.81 -8.96 51.13
N LEU A 34 8.72 -9.68 52.25
CA LEU A 34 9.78 -10.59 52.70
C LEU A 34 9.78 -11.95 51.95
N PHE A 35 8.60 -12.45 51.59
CA PHE A 35 8.42 -13.80 51.04
C PHE A 35 7.60 -13.79 49.76
N GLY A 36 6.42 -13.16 49.77
CA GLY A 36 5.44 -13.26 48.68
C GLY A 36 5.93 -12.81 47.30
N ILE A 37 6.82 -11.81 47.22
CA ILE A 37 7.47 -11.40 45.97
C ILE A 37 8.23 -12.59 45.35
N ARG A 38 9.10 -13.24 46.13
CA ARG A 38 9.91 -14.39 45.69
C ARG A 38 9.07 -15.62 45.37
N GLU A 39 7.94 -15.76 46.06
CA GLU A 39 6.97 -16.85 45.86
C GLU A 39 5.98 -16.58 44.71
N GLY A 40 6.15 -15.50 43.94
CA GLY A 40 5.27 -15.17 42.81
C GLY A 40 3.86 -14.69 43.22
N ARG A 41 3.59 -14.44 44.51
CA ARG A 41 2.29 -13.98 45.01
C ARG A 41 2.04 -12.53 44.55
N MET A 42 0.82 -12.25 44.09
CA MET A 42 0.39 -10.90 43.70
C MET A 42 -0.13 -10.09 44.90
N PRO A 43 -0.01 -8.74 44.89
CA PRO A 43 -0.51 -7.87 45.96
C PRO A 43 -1.99 -7.48 45.82
N SER A 44 -2.55 -7.56 44.61
CA SER A 44 -3.91 -7.10 44.29
C SER A 44 -4.50 -7.88 43.10
N PRO A 45 -5.84 -8.06 43.04
CA PRO A 45 -6.52 -8.65 41.88
C PRO A 45 -6.51 -7.78 40.62
N ALA A 46 -6.12 -6.49 40.71
CA ALA A 46 -6.05 -5.61 39.56
C ALA A 46 -4.88 -5.93 38.61
N ILE A 47 -3.91 -6.74 39.06
CA ILE A 47 -2.73 -7.17 38.31
C ILE A 47 -2.85 -8.68 38.05
N ASP A 48 -3.06 -9.07 36.78
CA ASP A 48 -3.13 -10.48 36.36
C ASP A 48 -1.72 -10.98 36.07
N GLY A 49 -1.02 -11.47 37.10
CA GLY A 49 0.40 -11.86 37.03
C GLY A 49 0.75 -12.81 35.88
N PRO A 50 0.06 -13.96 35.71
CA PRO A 50 0.31 -14.87 34.59
C PRO A 50 0.09 -14.22 33.22
N TRP A 51 -0.97 -13.41 33.06
CA TRP A 51 -1.20 -12.68 31.81
C TRP A 51 -0.13 -11.63 31.55
N TYR A 52 0.27 -10.88 32.59
CA TYR A 52 1.30 -9.84 32.52
C TYR A 52 2.65 -10.42 32.08
N LEU A 53 3.10 -11.53 32.67
CA LEU A 53 4.34 -12.19 32.27
C LEU A 53 4.26 -12.80 30.85
N SER A 54 3.06 -13.20 30.40
CA SER A 54 2.87 -13.64 29.01
C SER A 54 2.91 -12.51 27.98
N LEU A 55 2.52 -11.28 28.40
CA LEU A 55 2.55 -10.09 27.54
C LEU A 55 3.92 -9.38 27.55
N TYR A 56 4.69 -9.52 28.63
CA TYR A 56 5.99 -8.87 28.85
C TYR A 56 7.12 -9.91 29.04
N PRO A 57 7.64 -10.51 27.95
CA PRO A 57 8.70 -11.53 28.02
C PRO A 57 10.01 -11.03 28.64
N ASP A 58 10.27 -9.72 28.61
CA ASP A 58 11.42 -9.09 29.27
C ASP A 58 11.35 -9.27 30.80
N VAL A 59 10.18 -9.06 31.39
CA VAL A 59 9.93 -9.24 32.84
C VAL A 59 10.00 -10.72 33.21
N ALA A 60 9.46 -11.59 32.35
CA ALA A 60 9.52 -13.04 32.55
C ALA A 60 10.95 -13.58 32.46
N ALA A 61 11.75 -13.13 31.48
CA ALA A 61 13.15 -13.51 31.33
C ALA A 61 14.04 -13.00 32.48
N ALA A 62 13.72 -11.84 33.04
CA ALA A 62 14.37 -11.32 34.26
C ALA A 62 13.99 -12.08 35.55
N GLY A 63 13.03 -13.01 35.50
CA GLY A 63 12.54 -13.74 36.68
C GLY A 63 11.82 -12.86 37.71
N ALA A 64 11.34 -11.69 37.30
CA ALA A 64 10.73 -10.71 38.20
C ALA A 64 9.27 -11.04 38.54
N ASN A 65 8.85 -10.72 39.76
CA ASN A 65 7.44 -10.82 40.16
C ASN A 65 6.62 -9.72 39.46
N ALA A 66 5.55 -10.10 38.76
CA ALA A 66 4.72 -9.15 38.01
C ALA A 66 4.15 -8.00 38.85
N GLY A 67 3.74 -8.27 40.10
CA GLY A 67 3.20 -7.25 41.00
C GLY A 67 4.27 -6.27 41.49
N ASP A 68 5.46 -6.76 41.87
CA ASP A 68 6.60 -5.92 42.26
C ASP A 68 7.13 -5.11 41.08
N HIS A 69 7.25 -5.72 39.89
CA HIS A 69 7.63 -5.02 38.67
C HIS A 69 6.62 -3.94 38.30
N PHE A 70 5.32 -4.23 38.36
CA PHE A 70 4.29 -3.24 38.03
C PHE A 70 4.34 -2.03 38.99
N LEU A 71 4.45 -2.29 40.29
CA LEU A 71 4.52 -1.27 41.34
C LEU A 71 5.78 -0.39 41.26
N ARG A 72 6.91 -0.91 40.77
CA ARG A 72 8.17 -0.16 40.64
C ARG A 72 8.35 0.55 39.31
N TYR A 73 7.88 -0.07 38.23
CA TYR A 73 8.22 0.31 36.86
C TYR A 73 7.00 0.29 35.93
N GLY A 74 6.21 -0.78 35.95
CA GLY A 74 5.15 -1.01 34.96
C GLY A 74 4.07 0.08 34.93
N GLY A 75 3.70 0.65 36.08
CA GLY A 75 2.76 1.76 36.16
C GLY A 75 3.27 3.04 35.46
N SER A 76 4.53 3.42 35.73
CA SER A 76 5.19 4.57 35.09
C SER A 76 5.54 4.33 33.61
N GLU A 77 5.77 3.07 33.21
CA GLU A 77 6.03 2.67 31.83
C GLU A 77 4.74 2.54 30.99
N LEU A 78 3.56 2.83 31.57
CA LEU A 78 2.24 2.66 30.98
C LEU A 78 2.00 1.22 30.46
N ARG A 79 2.55 0.22 31.16
CA ARG A 79 2.26 -1.20 30.88
C ARG A 79 0.85 -1.54 31.32
N ASN A 80 0.20 -2.45 30.61
CA ASN A 80 -1.13 -2.91 30.94
C ASN A 80 -1.05 -3.98 32.05
N PRO A 81 -1.77 -3.87 33.17
CA PRO A 81 -1.71 -4.80 34.30
C PRO A 81 -2.59 -6.04 34.13
N ASN A 82 -3.59 -5.96 33.24
CA ASN A 82 -4.52 -7.04 32.89
C ASN A 82 -5.11 -6.79 31.49
N ALA A 83 -5.84 -7.76 30.94
CA ALA A 83 -6.35 -7.72 29.56
C ALA A 83 -7.40 -6.65 29.23
N TYR A 84 -7.92 -5.94 30.24
CA TYR A 84 -9.06 -5.03 30.15
C TYR A 84 -8.74 -3.59 30.60
N PHE A 85 -7.66 -3.41 31.37
CA PHE A 85 -7.11 -2.09 31.70
C PHE A 85 -6.06 -1.69 30.66
N ASP A 86 -6.24 -0.54 30.02
CA ASP A 86 -5.28 0.02 29.07
C ASP A 86 -4.72 1.33 29.62
N ALA A 87 -3.49 1.30 30.12
CA ALA A 87 -2.90 2.39 30.89
C ALA A 87 -2.68 3.65 30.03
N GLY A 88 -2.27 3.48 28.76
CA GLY A 88 -2.09 4.57 27.81
C GLY A 88 -3.42 5.21 27.40
N TRP A 89 -4.42 4.39 27.04
CA TRP A 89 -5.75 4.89 26.72
C TRP A 89 -6.41 5.58 27.92
N TYR A 90 -6.18 5.08 29.14
CA TYR A 90 -6.77 5.64 30.35
C TYR A 90 -6.26 7.07 30.63
N VAL A 91 -4.95 7.32 30.59
CA VAL A 91 -4.41 8.69 30.80
C VAL A 91 -4.81 9.65 29.67
N ASP A 92 -4.84 9.19 28.42
CA ASP A 92 -5.26 10.02 27.28
C ASP A 92 -6.78 10.34 27.32
N THR A 93 -7.59 9.51 27.98
CA THR A 93 -9.05 9.71 28.14
C THR A 93 -9.43 10.50 29.40
N TYR A 94 -8.57 10.47 30.43
CA TYR A 94 -8.82 10.98 31.77
C TYR A 94 -7.64 11.82 32.27
N ARG A 95 -7.58 13.07 31.81
CA ARG A 95 -6.43 13.97 31.99
C ARG A 95 -6.06 14.27 33.45
N ASP A 96 -7.04 14.28 34.33
CA ASP A 96 -6.87 14.45 35.77
C ASP A 96 -6.08 13.30 36.43
N ALA A 97 -6.04 12.12 35.80
CA ALA A 97 -5.13 11.04 36.19
C ALA A 97 -3.65 11.43 36.01
N GLU A 98 -3.33 12.24 35.00
CA GLU A 98 -1.98 12.76 34.78
C GLU A 98 -1.66 13.91 35.75
N ASP A 99 -2.60 14.83 35.96
CA ASP A 99 -2.40 16.03 36.79
C ASP A 99 -2.05 15.69 38.26
N LEU A 100 -2.44 14.50 38.74
CA LEU A 100 -2.11 13.99 40.08
C LEU A 100 -0.74 13.29 40.18
N GLY A 101 -0.05 13.03 39.07
CA GLY A 101 1.27 12.36 39.05
C GLY A 101 1.27 10.91 39.56
N GLN A 102 0.09 10.30 39.71
CA GLN A 102 -0.11 8.93 40.20
C GLN A 102 -0.09 7.94 39.03
N ASP A 103 0.27 6.67 39.26
CA ASP A 103 0.18 5.68 38.19
C ASP A 103 -1.29 5.43 37.77
N PRO A 104 -1.57 5.10 36.49
CA PRO A 104 -2.93 5.12 35.97
C PRO A 104 -3.84 4.08 36.62
N LEU A 105 -3.28 2.94 37.04
CA LEU A 105 -4.06 1.88 37.68
C LEU A 105 -4.40 2.25 39.11
N SER A 106 -3.48 2.85 39.87
CA SER A 106 -3.78 3.38 41.20
C SER A 106 -4.88 4.45 41.14
N HIS A 107 -4.77 5.42 40.22
CA HIS A 107 -5.81 6.44 40.03
C HIS A 107 -7.18 5.84 39.65
N PHE A 108 -7.20 4.81 38.79
CA PHE A 108 -8.44 4.09 38.48
C PHE A 108 -9.02 3.34 39.69
N VAL A 109 -8.18 2.65 40.47
CA VAL A 109 -8.64 1.87 41.63
C VAL A 109 -9.15 2.78 42.75
N GLU A 110 -8.55 3.95 42.93
CA GLU A 110 -8.87 4.91 43.99
C GLU A 110 -10.05 5.82 43.65
N PHE A 111 -10.10 6.35 42.42
CA PHE A 111 -11.14 7.30 41.97
C PHE A 111 -11.98 6.75 40.82
N GLY A 112 -11.32 6.32 39.73
CA GLY A 112 -12.00 6.08 38.45
C GLY A 112 -13.10 5.02 38.49
N ALA A 113 -12.91 3.94 39.22
CA ALA A 113 -13.91 2.89 39.36
C ALA A 113 -15.18 3.36 40.10
N ALA A 114 -15.04 4.23 41.10
CA ALA A 114 -16.16 4.79 41.85
C ALA A 114 -16.94 5.86 41.06
N GLU A 115 -16.27 6.53 40.12
CA GLU A 115 -16.86 7.47 39.16
C GLU A 115 -17.44 6.79 37.92
N GLU A 116 -17.38 5.45 37.87
CA GLU A 116 -17.80 4.62 36.76
C GLU A 116 -17.09 4.97 35.44
N ARG A 117 -15.80 5.32 35.51
CA ARG A 117 -14.90 5.48 34.36
C ARG A 117 -14.60 4.12 33.74
N ASP A 118 -14.41 4.10 32.44
CA ASP A 118 -14.03 2.89 31.71
C ASP A 118 -12.50 2.69 31.88
N PRO A 119 -11.99 1.48 32.17
CA PRO A 119 -10.55 1.23 32.33
C PRO A 119 -9.79 1.03 31.01
N GLY A 120 -10.49 0.91 29.89
CA GLY A 120 -9.90 0.62 28.58
C GLY A 120 -10.97 0.37 27.52
N PRO A 121 -10.61 0.36 26.23
CA PRO A 121 -11.58 0.21 25.13
C PRO A 121 -12.36 -1.12 25.17
N LYS A 122 -11.84 -2.14 25.85
CA LYS A 122 -12.40 -3.50 25.98
C LYS A 122 -13.36 -3.67 27.17
N PHE A 123 -13.55 -2.66 28.00
CA PHE A 123 -14.38 -2.77 29.20
C PHE A 123 -15.12 -1.46 29.50
N SER A 124 -16.45 -1.49 29.47
CA SER A 124 -17.29 -0.41 29.95
C SER A 124 -17.77 -0.69 31.36
N THR A 125 -17.34 0.16 32.31
CA THR A 125 -17.74 0.08 33.71
C THR A 125 -19.24 0.36 33.84
N ARG A 126 -19.76 1.35 33.10
CA ARG A 126 -21.19 1.71 33.12
C ARG A 126 -22.08 0.52 32.76
N LYS A 127 -21.89 -0.06 31.58
CA LYS A 127 -22.69 -1.19 31.08
C LYS A 127 -22.60 -2.42 31.99
N TYR A 128 -21.41 -2.67 32.55
CA TYR A 128 -21.23 -3.78 33.49
C TYR A 128 -22.01 -3.56 34.79
N LEU A 129 -22.01 -2.34 35.33
CA LEU A 129 -22.78 -1.98 36.52
C LEU A 129 -24.29 -1.91 36.26
N ASP A 130 -24.72 -1.56 35.04
CA ASP A 130 -26.13 -1.61 34.62
C ASP A 130 -26.65 -3.06 34.60
N GLN A 131 -25.83 -4.05 34.24
CA GLN A 131 -26.17 -5.48 34.34
C GLN A 131 -26.03 -6.06 35.75
N HIS A 132 -25.28 -5.39 36.63
CA HIS A 132 -25.03 -5.84 38.01
C HIS A 132 -25.31 -4.74 39.05
N PRO A 133 -26.58 -4.27 39.21
CA PRO A 133 -26.89 -3.08 39.99
C PRO A 133 -26.47 -3.14 41.47
N ALA A 134 -26.40 -4.34 42.06
CA ALA A 134 -25.93 -4.53 43.43
C ALA A 134 -24.48 -4.00 43.63
N LEU A 135 -23.59 -4.26 42.67
CA LEU A 135 -22.20 -3.77 42.71
C LEU A 135 -22.13 -2.24 42.72
N ARG A 136 -23.08 -1.58 42.05
CA ARG A 136 -23.17 -0.12 41.98
C ARG A 136 -23.61 0.48 43.32
N THR A 137 -24.59 -0.14 43.97
CA THR A 137 -25.02 0.21 45.34
C THR A 137 -23.90 0.02 46.36
N GLU A 138 -23.12 -1.06 46.23
CA GLU A 138 -21.96 -1.38 47.08
C GLU A 138 -20.70 -0.54 46.74
N LYS A 139 -20.72 0.24 45.66
CA LYS A 139 -19.55 0.94 45.07
C LYS A 139 -18.36 0.00 44.82
N ALA A 140 -18.63 -1.25 44.45
CA ALA A 140 -17.61 -2.24 44.14
C ALA A 140 -16.89 -1.89 42.82
N ASN A 141 -15.57 -2.08 42.79
CA ASN A 141 -14.78 -1.87 41.57
C ASN A 141 -15.17 -2.92 40.51
N ALA A 142 -15.88 -2.47 39.46
CA ALA A 142 -16.43 -3.30 38.39
C ALA A 142 -15.38 -4.19 37.71
N LEU A 143 -14.22 -3.62 37.39
CA LEU A 143 -13.12 -4.34 36.76
C LEU A 143 -12.58 -5.44 37.68
N VAL A 144 -12.35 -5.12 38.96
CA VAL A 144 -11.86 -6.11 39.95
C VAL A 144 -12.90 -7.22 40.17
N HIS A 145 -14.19 -6.90 40.24
CA HIS A 145 -15.25 -7.90 40.32
C HIS A 145 -15.24 -8.83 39.08
N TYR A 146 -15.08 -8.25 37.88
CA TYR A 146 -15.00 -9.02 36.65
C TYR A 146 -13.77 -9.94 36.60
N LEU A 147 -12.58 -9.43 36.94
CA LEU A 147 -11.33 -10.19 36.97
C LEU A 147 -11.34 -11.33 38.00
N THR A 148 -11.99 -11.12 39.15
CA THR A 148 -11.97 -12.10 40.27
C THR A 148 -13.12 -13.10 40.24
N GLN A 149 -14.29 -12.72 39.74
CA GLN A 149 -15.52 -13.52 39.79
C GLN A 149 -16.20 -13.58 38.42
N GLY A 150 -16.41 -12.43 37.78
CA GLY A 150 -17.24 -12.35 36.58
C GLY A 150 -16.76 -13.22 35.42
N ARG A 151 -15.46 -13.19 35.10
CA ARG A 151 -14.85 -14.00 34.05
C ARG A 151 -14.98 -15.51 34.32
N GLN A 152 -14.93 -15.95 35.58
CA GLN A 152 -15.09 -17.36 35.95
C GLN A 152 -16.56 -17.79 35.92
N ASN A 153 -17.48 -16.88 36.27
CA ASN A 153 -18.92 -17.09 36.27
C ASN A 153 -19.58 -16.88 34.88
N GLY A 154 -18.78 -16.72 33.82
CA GLY A 154 -19.28 -16.54 32.45
C GLY A 154 -19.97 -15.19 32.17
N LEU A 155 -19.77 -14.18 33.03
CA LEU A 155 -20.31 -12.84 32.80
C LEU A 155 -19.60 -12.19 31.59
N GLN A 156 -20.31 -11.30 30.89
CA GLN A 156 -19.77 -10.61 29.72
C GLN A 156 -19.10 -9.28 30.10
N SER A 157 -17.99 -8.97 29.43
CA SER A 157 -17.43 -7.61 29.36
C SER A 157 -18.00 -6.87 28.15
N PHE A 158 -18.24 -5.57 28.29
CA PHE A 158 -18.73 -4.73 27.19
C PHE A 158 -17.63 -3.79 26.67
N PRO A 159 -17.56 -3.47 25.37
CA PRO A 159 -16.66 -2.41 24.91
C PRO A 159 -17.12 -1.04 25.42
N SER A 160 -16.13 -0.15 25.62
CA SER A 160 -16.32 1.27 25.93
C SER A 160 -17.12 1.97 24.82
N ASP A 161 -18.03 2.88 25.19
CA ASP A 161 -18.69 3.79 24.24
C ASP A 161 -17.80 4.99 23.86
N ARG A 162 -16.79 5.28 24.69
CA ARG A 162 -15.69 6.17 24.30
C ARG A 162 -14.83 5.40 23.32
N GLY A 163 -14.91 5.77 22.04
CA GLY A 163 -14.22 5.09 20.95
C GLY A 163 -12.69 5.08 21.09
N LEU A 164 -12.02 4.43 20.14
CA LEU A 164 -10.55 4.39 20.08
C LEU A 164 -9.99 5.80 19.82
N THR A 165 -9.73 6.54 20.90
CA THR A 165 -8.81 7.68 20.92
C THR A 165 -7.44 7.19 20.49
N VAL A 166 -6.99 7.59 19.30
CA VAL A 166 -5.63 7.31 18.82
C VAL A 166 -4.65 7.97 19.80
N PRO A 167 -3.72 7.23 20.43
CA PRO A 167 -2.89 7.77 21.50
C PRO A 167 -2.09 8.99 21.06
N ARG A 168 -2.10 10.05 21.85
CA ARG A 168 -1.34 11.28 21.59
C ARG A 168 -0.01 11.35 22.34
N ARG A 169 0.31 10.36 23.18
CA ARG A 169 1.61 10.26 23.87
C ARG A 169 2.32 8.92 23.64
N TYR A 170 3.43 8.99 22.91
CA TYR A 170 4.40 7.93 22.68
C TYR A 170 5.64 8.17 23.55
N PHE A 171 5.82 7.48 24.69
CA PHE A 171 6.99 7.73 25.57
C PHE A 171 7.56 6.53 26.38
N SER A 172 7.24 5.26 26.12
CA SER A 172 7.77 4.13 26.94
C SER A 172 8.55 3.00 26.24
N LEU A 173 8.83 3.13 24.94
CA LEU A 173 9.87 2.31 24.26
C LEU A 173 10.74 3.26 23.43
N GLY A 174 12.05 3.00 23.39
CA GLY A 174 13.08 3.86 22.77
C GLY A 174 13.05 3.90 21.23
N GLU A 175 11.89 4.19 20.66
CA GLU A 175 11.63 4.23 19.23
C GLU A 175 11.29 5.66 18.81
N LEU A 176 11.96 6.16 17.76
CA LEU A 176 11.74 7.52 17.25
C LEU A 176 10.34 7.65 16.67
N SER A 177 9.44 8.29 17.41
CA SER A 177 8.07 8.58 16.95
C SER A 177 8.05 9.69 15.89
N ALA A 178 6.99 9.73 15.09
CA ALA A 178 6.83 10.77 14.07
C ALA A 178 6.79 12.19 14.66
N GLY A 179 6.24 12.33 15.87
CA GLY A 179 6.23 13.60 16.62
C GLY A 179 7.63 14.04 17.06
N ALA A 180 8.47 13.13 17.56
CA ALA A 180 9.82 13.46 18.01
C ALA A 180 10.70 13.99 16.86
N VAL A 181 10.65 13.35 15.68
CA VAL A 181 11.39 13.82 14.50
C VAL A 181 10.75 15.07 13.86
N SER A 182 9.45 15.29 14.06
CA SER A 182 8.78 16.53 13.66
C SER A 182 9.13 17.70 14.60
N GLY A 183 9.36 17.45 15.90
CA GLY A 183 9.85 18.45 16.87
C GLY A 183 11.26 18.96 16.54
N LEU A 184 12.11 18.13 15.93
CA LEU A 184 13.40 18.57 15.36
C LEU A 184 13.25 19.56 14.18
N GLN A 185 12.02 19.83 13.73
CA GLN A 185 11.72 20.87 12.75
C GLN A 185 11.36 22.21 13.41
N GLU A 186 11.37 22.33 14.74
CA GLU A 186 11.18 23.63 15.40
C GLU A 186 12.25 24.66 14.94
N PRO A 187 11.90 25.96 14.83
CA PRO A 187 12.84 26.98 14.34
C PRO A 187 14.13 27.08 15.16
N GLU A 188 14.04 26.78 16.45
CA GLU A 188 15.15 26.84 17.41
C GLU A 188 16.17 25.71 17.19
N LEU A 189 15.79 24.64 16.48
CA LEU A 189 16.63 23.49 16.11
C LEU A 189 17.06 23.52 14.63
N LEU A 190 16.98 24.68 13.96
CA LEU A 190 17.37 24.87 12.56
C LEU A 190 18.81 24.44 12.23
N SER A 191 19.73 24.48 13.20
CA SER A 191 21.11 23.98 13.06
C SER A 191 21.20 22.44 13.02
N VAL A 192 20.24 21.73 13.63
CA VAL A 192 20.15 20.27 13.64
C VAL A 192 19.47 19.73 12.38
N ARG A 193 18.58 20.53 11.76
CA ARG A 193 17.81 20.14 10.55
C ARG A 193 18.65 19.65 9.38
N GLN A 194 19.89 20.09 9.21
CA GLN A 194 20.71 19.70 8.04
C GLN A 194 21.11 18.22 8.06
N ASN A 195 21.08 17.55 9.22
CA ASN A 195 21.59 16.19 9.39
C ASN A 195 20.52 15.16 9.82
N PHE A 196 19.21 15.48 9.77
CA PHE A 196 18.18 14.48 10.09
C PHE A 196 17.74 13.69 8.86
N LEU A 197 18.12 12.42 8.82
CA LEU A 197 18.29 11.64 7.59
C LEU A 197 17.03 10.96 7.04
N PHE A 198 15.94 10.95 7.80
CA PHE A 198 14.63 10.51 7.32
C PHE A 198 13.52 11.36 7.94
N ARG A 199 12.39 11.45 7.26
CA ARG A 199 11.20 12.17 7.73
C ARG A 199 10.07 11.16 8.00
N PRO A 200 9.66 10.91 9.24
CA PRO A 200 8.50 10.08 9.53
C PRO A 200 7.25 10.57 8.80
N LEU A 201 6.35 9.63 8.48
CA LEU A 201 5.08 9.96 7.84
C LEU A 201 4.18 10.69 8.83
N ASN A 202 3.48 11.72 8.37
CA ASN A 202 2.33 12.27 9.07
C ASN A 202 1.17 11.29 8.81
N VAL A 203 0.79 10.48 9.81
CA VAL A 203 -0.18 9.40 9.65
C VAL A 203 -1.31 9.50 10.67
N GLU A 204 -2.48 9.03 10.27
CA GLU A 204 -3.65 8.92 11.11
C GLU A 204 -4.33 7.58 10.83
N VAL A 205 -4.68 6.84 11.88
CA VAL A 205 -5.44 5.59 11.74
C VAL A 205 -6.92 5.92 11.55
N ASP A 206 -7.45 5.56 10.40
CA ASP A 206 -8.86 5.72 10.02
C ASP A 206 -9.61 4.41 10.32
N PRO A 207 -10.53 4.38 11.30
CA PRO A 207 -11.31 3.19 11.61
C PRO A 207 -12.12 2.67 10.42
N THR A 208 -12.55 3.55 9.49
CA THR A 208 -13.36 3.16 8.32
C THR A 208 -12.59 2.32 7.30
N LEU A 209 -11.25 2.45 7.28
CA LEU A 209 -10.37 1.63 6.44
C LEU A 209 -10.05 0.26 7.07
N SER A 210 -10.34 0.08 8.36
CA SER A 210 -9.89 -1.10 9.11
C SER A 210 -10.65 -2.39 8.77
N ALA A 211 -11.81 -2.28 8.11
CA ALA A 211 -12.58 -3.43 7.64
C ALA A 211 -12.04 -4.07 6.35
N ASP A 212 -11.18 -3.37 5.61
CA ASP A 212 -10.64 -3.80 4.32
C ASP A 212 -9.10 -3.70 4.32
N PRO A 213 -8.39 -4.63 5.00
CA PRO A 213 -6.96 -4.54 5.21
C PRO A 213 -6.18 -4.71 3.91
N ARG A 214 -5.19 -3.83 3.70
CA ARG A 214 -4.37 -3.80 2.47
C ARG A 214 -2.88 -3.73 2.75
N VAL A 215 -2.10 -4.12 1.75
CA VAL A 215 -0.64 -3.97 1.74
C VAL A 215 -0.26 -2.62 1.13
N LEU A 216 0.52 -1.84 1.87
CA LEU A 216 1.01 -0.53 1.45
C LEU A 216 2.50 -0.65 1.07
N ILE A 217 2.77 -0.70 -0.24
CA ILE A 217 4.14 -0.79 -0.77
C ILE A 217 4.74 0.61 -0.83
N LEU A 218 5.66 0.89 0.08
CA LEU A 218 6.26 2.20 0.30
C LEU A 218 7.50 2.38 -0.56
N LEU A 219 7.46 3.36 -1.47
CA LEU A 219 8.50 3.68 -2.45
C LEU A 219 8.95 5.14 -2.28
N PRO A 220 10.22 5.49 -2.60
CA PRO A 220 10.68 6.87 -2.49
C PRO A 220 9.85 7.87 -3.32
N GLY A 221 9.41 7.45 -4.51
CA GLY A 221 8.50 8.21 -5.39
C GLY A 221 7.81 7.29 -6.39
N LEU A 222 6.64 7.71 -6.90
CA LEU A 222 5.83 6.94 -7.84
C LEU A 222 5.90 7.56 -9.24
N ASN A 223 7.11 7.56 -9.81
CA ASN A 223 7.42 8.36 -10.99
C ASN A 223 8.01 7.48 -12.10
N ARG A 224 7.48 7.59 -13.34
CA ARG A 224 7.88 6.75 -14.48
C ARG A 224 9.36 6.90 -14.83
N ARG A 225 9.94 8.09 -14.65
CA ARG A 225 11.39 8.33 -14.90
C ARG A 225 12.28 7.49 -13.99
N HIS A 226 11.86 7.22 -12.75
CA HIS A 226 12.63 6.48 -11.75
C HIS A 226 12.19 5.02 -11.60
N ALA A 227 11.29 4.53 -12.46
CA ALA A 227 10.86 3.13 -12.55
C ALA A 227 11.93 2.28 -13.29
N THR A 228 13.08 2.10 -12.63
CA THR A 228 14.21 1.26 -13.06
C THR A 228 14.78 0.52 -11.85
N GLY A 229 15.49 -0.60 -12.05
CA GLY A 229 16.12 -1.36 -10.96
C GLY A 229 15.15 -1.79 -9.84
N GLY A 230 15.52 -1.54 -8.58
CA GLY A 230 14.74 -1.94 -7.39
C GLY A 230 13.27 -1.51 -7.38
N PRO A 231 12.93 -0.25 -7.72
CA PRO A 231 11.55 0.17 -7.99
C PRO A 231 10.77 -0.76 -8.93
N ASN A 232 11.36 -1.21 -10.05
CA ASN A 232 10.67 -2.16 -10.95
C ASN A 232 10.42 -3.51 -10.26
N THR A 233 11.36 -4.02 -9.47
CA THR A 233 11.14 -5.25 -8.69
C THR A 233 9.98 -5.10 -7.71
N ALA A 234 9.84 -3.94 -7.05
CA ALA A 234 8.72 -3.64 -6.16
C ALA A 234 7.38 -3.53 -6.91
N TYR A 235 7.37 -2.86 -8.07
CA TYR A 235 6.18 -2.76 -8.92
C TYR A 235 5.74 -4.13 -9.46
N ILE A 236 6.68 -4.97 -9.91
CA ILE A 236 6.38 -6.31 -10.41
C ILE A 236 5.84 -7.19 -9.29
N LEU A 237 6.47 -7.18 -8.11
CA LEU A 237 5.98 -7.94 -6.96
C LEU A 237 4.58 -7.49 -6.54
N GLY A 238 4.34 -6.18 -6.45
CA GLY A 238 3.01 -5.63 -6.15
C GLY A 238 1.97 -6.00 -7.20
N ALA A 239 2.29 -5.90 -8.48
CA ALA A 239 1.37 -6.29 -9.56
C ALA A 239 1.01 -7.79 -9.50
N LEU A 240 1.97 -8.67 -9.22
CA LEU A 240 1.71 -10.11 -9.07
C LEU A 240 0.90 -10.43 -7.81
N LEU A 241 1.12 -9.72 -6.70
CA LEU A 241 0.29 -9.83 -5.51
C LEU A 241 -1.17 -9.39 -5.79
N ALA A 242 -1.36 -8.32 -6.56
CA ALA A 242 -2.69 -7.86 -6.98
C ALA A 242 -3.37 -8.87 -7.92
N GLU A 243 -2.64 -9.45 -8.89
CA GLU A 243 -3.11 -10.55 -9.73
C GLU A 243 -3.50 -11.80 -8.91
N ALA A 244 -2.82 -12.04 -7.79
CA ALA A 244 -3.15 -13.07 -6.80
C ALA A 244 -4.24 -12.64 -5.79
N GLY A 245 -4.93 -11.53 -6.02
CA GLY A 245 -6.08 -11.06 -5.22
C GLY A 245 -5.74 -10.25 -3.96
N VAL A 246 -4.48 -9.92 -3.70
CA VAL A 246 -4.08 -9.13 -2.51
C VAL A 246 -4.54 -7.67 -2.66
N PRO A 247 -5.34 -7.13 -1.72
CA PRO A 247 -5.66 -5.70 -1.69
C PRO A 247 -4.38 -4.92 -1.40
N LEU A 248 -3.99 -4.00 -2.28
CA LEU A 248 -2.76 -3.23 -2.10
C LEU A 248 -2.78 -1.83 -2.71
N SER A 249 -1.81 -1.01 -2.31
CA SER A 249 -1.56 0.31 -2.87
C SER A 249 -0.06 0.60 -2.88
N PHE A 250 0.44 1.21 -3.95
CA PHE A 250 1.75 1.83 -3.98
C PHE A 250 1.67 3.22 -3.32
N VAL A 251 2.65 3.57 -2.51
CA VAL A 251 2.67 4.82 -1.74
C VAL A 251 4.02 5.51 -1.93
N SER A 252 4.03 6.78 -2.35
CA SER A 252 5.25 7.58 -2.34
C SER A 252 5.54 8.14 -0.95
N VAL A 253 6.80 8.11 -0.52
CA VAL A 253 7.19 8.60 0.83
C VAL A 253 8.15 9.79 0.84
N ASP A 254 8.89 10.10 -0.23
CA ASP A 254 9.85 11.22 -0.24
C ASP A 254 9.55 12.28 -1.30
N ALA A 255 9.25 11.83 -2.52
CA ALA A 255 8.84 12.67 -3.63
C ALA A 255 7.33 12.49 -3.92
N PRO A 256 6.62 13.53 -4.36
CA PRO A 256 5.24 13.38 -4.83
C PRO A 256 5.20 12.43 -6.05
N PRO A 257 4.06 11.74 -6.28
CA PRO A 257 3.83 10.98 -7.51
C PRO A 257 3.88 11.88 -8.75
N ASP A 258 4.12 11.30 -9.92
CA ASP A 258 3.89 12.00 -11.19
C ASP A 258 2.44 12.50 -11.26
N THR A 259 2.22 13.71 -11.78
CA THR A 259 0.87 14.31 -11.90
C THR A 259 -0.07 13.51 -12.78
N ASP A 260 0.50 12.76 -13.74
CA ASP A 260 -0.17 11.70 -14.48
C ASP A 260 0.51 10.36 -14.17
N ILE A 261 -0.24 9.45 -13.57
CA ILE A 261 0.19 8.10 -13.21
C ILE A 261 0.00 7.09 -14.36
N GLY A 262 -0.71 7.45 -15.43
CA GLY A 262 -0.94 6.60 -16.61
C GLY A 262 0.34 6.01 -17.20
N PRO A 263 1.41 6.80 -17.47
CA PRO A 263 2.68 6.30 -17.97
C PRO A 263 3.36 5.28 -17.04
N LEU A 264 3.20 5.41 -15.72
CA LEU A 264 3.70 4.43 -14.75
C LEU A 264 2.88 3.15 -14.81
N LYS A 265 1.54 3.23 -14.80
CA LYS A 265 0.65 2.06 -14.94
C LYS A 265 0.92 1.26 -16.21
N SER A 266 1.03 1.94 -17.35
CA SER A 266 1.35 1.32 -18.65
C SER A 266 2.70 0.59 -18.64
N HIS A 267 3.69 1.14 -17.94
CA HIS A 267 5.00 0.50 -17.74
C HIS A 267 4.91 -0.74 -16.83
N ILE A 268 4.14 -0.69 -15.74
CA ILE A 268 3.89 -1.86 -14.88
C ILE A 268 3.18 -2.96 -15.67
N ARG A 269 2.17 -2.61 -16.48
CA ARG A 269 1.45 -3.54 -17.37
C ARG A 269 2.38 -4.13 -18.43
N GLN A 270 3.29 -3.35 -19.00
CA GLN A 270 4.31 -3.84 -19.93
C GLN A 270 5.28 -4.84 -19.28
N LEU A 271 5.68 -4.61 -18.01
CA LEU A 271 6.60 -5.50 -17.29
C LEU A 271 5.96 -6.82 -16.83
N THR A 272 4.64 -6.90 -16.70
CA THR A 272 3.96 -7.98 -15.95
C THR A 272 2.78 -8.64 -16.65
N GLY A 273 2.21 -7.98 -17.65
CA GLY A 273 0.89 -8.31 -18.23
C GLY A 273 -0.30 -7.88 -17.35
N VAL A 274 -0.07 -7.40 -16.13
CA VAL A 274 -1.11 -7.10 -15.14
C VAL A 274 -1.63 -5.69 -15.33
N ASP A 275 -2.95 -5.53 -15.43
CA ASP A 275 -3.59 -4.22 -15.38
C ASP A 275 -3.92 -3.85 -13.93
N CYS A 276 -3.21 -2.85 -13.38
CA CYS A 276 -3.40 -2.40 -12.00
C CYS A 276 -4.81 -1.88 -11.70
N ASP A 277 -5.50 -1.27 -12.67
CA ASP A 277 -6.83 -0.71 -12.45
C ASP A 277 -7.89 -1.80 -12.33
N LYS A 278 -7.75 -2.91 -13.07
CA LYS A 278 -8.60 -4.11 -12.93
C LYS A 278 -8.62 -4.64 -11.49
N TYR A 279 -7.50 -4.56 -10.77
CA TYR A 279 -7.38 -5.04 -9.39
C TYR A 279 -7.57 -3.94 -8.33
N GLY A 280 -7.99 -2.73 -8.73
CA GLY A 280 -8.23 -1.61 -7.83
C GLY A 280 -6.97 -1.06 -7.13
N VAL A 281 -5.79 -1.31 -7.69
CA VAL A 281 -4.51 -0.89 -7.10
C VAL A 281 -4.39 0.64 -7.11
N GLN A 282 -4.11 1.21 -5.94
CA GLN A 282 -3.98 2.65 -5.80
C GLN A 282 -2.53 3.13 -5.86
N PHE A 283 -2.35 4.38 -6.30
CA PHE A 283 -1.09 5.11 -6.28
C PHE A 283 -1.32 6.34 -5.41
N LEU A 284 -0.71 6.37 -4.23
CA LEU A 284 -1.03 7.31 -3.16
C LEU A 284 0.17 8.18 -2.77
N ASP A 285 -0.09 9.42 -2.38
CA ASP A 285 0.95 10.34 -1.90
C ASP A 285 0.98 10.38 -0.36
N ALA A 286 2.10 10.00 0.23
CA ALA A 286 2.44 10.26 1.63
C ALA A 286 3.69 11.15 1.76
N SER A 287 4.26 11.64 0.65
CA SER A 287 5.40 12.56 0.63
C SER A 287 5.07 13.91 1.31
N ASN A 288 3.82 14.37 1.16
CA ASN A 288 3.35 15.62 1.75
C ASN A 288 3.10 15.51 3.27
N ARG A 289 4.14 15.76 4.07
CA ARG A 289 4.07 15.75 5.55
C ARG A 289 3.11 16.78 6.17
N GLN A 290 2.59 17.76 5.41
CA GLN A 290 1.61 18.73 5.92
C GLN A 290 0.18 18.16 5.97
N ARG A 291 -0.07 16.97 5.40
CA ARG A 291 -1.39 16.32 5.37
C ARG A 291 -1.29 14.93 6.00
N PRO A 292 -2.18 14.57 6.96
CA PRO A 292 -2.21 13.22 7.50
C PRO A 292 -2.58 12.18 6.44
N PHE A 293 -1.71 11.19 6.27
CA PHE A 293 -1.93 10.02 5.44
C PHE A 293 -2.76 8.99 6.20
N LYS A 294 -3.88 8.54 5.61
CA LYS A 294 -4.83 7.64 6.27
C LYS A 294 -4.41 6.17 6.15
N LEU A 295 -4.25 5.50 7.30
CA LEU A 295 -3.96 4.07 7.43
C LEU A 295 -5.18 3.33 7.99
N GLY A 296 -5.48 2.12 7.50
CA GLY A 296 -6.38 1.22 8.22
C GLY A 296 -5.65 0.55 9.39
N TYR A 297 -6.31 0.32 10.52
CA TYR A 297 -5.68 -0.32 11.70
C TYR A 297 -5.14 -1.74 11.39
N ASN A 298 -5.71 -2.41 10.40
CA ASN A 298 -5.30 -3.74 9.95
C ASN A 298 -4.41 -3.70 8.67
N ASP A 299 -3.96 -2.53 8.21
CA ASP A 299 -3.04 -2.42 7.06
C ASP A 299 -1.67 -3.03 7.37
N ILE A 300 -0.96 -3.47 6.32
CA ILE A 300 0.42 -3.97 6.40
C ILE A 300 1.34 -3.01 5.63
N LEU A 301 2.44 -2.59 6.24
CA LEU A 301 3.44 -1.73 5.61
C LEU A 301 4.56 -2.57 4.99
N PHE A 302 4.88 -2.31 3.73
CA PHE A 302 5.91 -3.02 2.96
C PHE A 302 6.96 -2.02 2.44
N ALA A 303 8.09 -1.92 3.13
CA ALA A 303 9.20 -1.03 2.80
C ALA A 303 10.10 -1.57 1.69
N THR A 304 10.81 -0.68 0.98
CA THR A 304 11.77 -1.03 -0.08
C THR A 304 13.18 -0.49 0.18
N ALA A 305 13.35 0.80 0.47
CA ALA A 305 14.66 1.37 0.82
C ALA A 305 14.75 1.56 2.34
N TRP A 306 15.95 1.68 2.90
CA TRP A 306 16.13 1.88 4.35
C TRP A 306 15.40 3.12 4.86
N TRP A 307 15.38 4.19 4.07
CA TRP A 307 14.67 5.43 4.41
C TRP A 307 13.16 5.37 4.16
N THR A 308 12.63 4.28 3.56
CA THR A 308 11.19 3.95 3.62
C THR A 308 10.88 3.00 4.78
N ALA A 309 11.83 2.17 5.22
CA ALA A 309 11.68 1.29 6.38
C ALA A 309 11.67 2.05 7.71
N GLN A 310 12.52 3.08 7.86
CA GLN A 310 12.53 3.98 9.02
C GLN A 310 11.14 4.60 9.32
N PRO A 311 10.48 5.31 8.38
CA PRO A 311 9.12 5.80 8.58
C PRO A 311 8.08 4.67 8.70
N ALA A 312 8.27 3.53 8.02
CA ALA A 312 7.36 2.39 8.14
C ALA A 312 7.31 1.87 9.58
N LYS A 313 8.45 1.72 10.25
CA LYS A 313 8.51 1.30 11.65
C LYS A 313 7.68 2.23 12.55
N ALA A 314 7.89 3.55 12.43
CA ALA A 314 7.19 4.53 13.24
C ALA A 314 5.66 4.50 13.03
N ALA A 315 5.21 4.23 11.79
CA ALA A 315 3.80 4.10 11.47
C ALA A 315 3.20 2.74 11.89
N ALA A 316 3.93 1.63 11.73
CA ALA A 316 3.49 0.28 12.08
C ALA A 316 3.16 0.12 13.56
N ALA A 317 3.82 0.88 14.43
CA ALA A 317 3.55 0.88 15.87
C ALA A 317 2.12 1.39 16.23
N MET A 318 1.44 2.10 15.31
CA MET A 318 0.04 2.52 15.43
C MET A 318 -0.97 1.47 14.89
N LEU A 319 -0.49 0.40 14.25
CA LEU A 319 -1.30 -0.63 13.59
C LEU A 319 -1.43 -1.89 14.46
N ARG A 320 -2.37 -2.77 14.09
CA ARG A 320 -2.49 -4.10 14.70
C ARG A 320 -1.22 -4.92 14.48
N ASN A 321 -0.69 -4.88 13.26
CA ASN A 321 0.54 -5.57 12.90
C ASN A 321 1.72 -4.60 12.99
N ARG A 322 2.60 -4.83 13.97
CA ARG A 322 3.83 -4.04 14.17
C ARG A 322 4.99 -4.54 13.29
N ARG A 323 4.91 -5.77 12.78
CA ARG A 323 5.90 -6.36 11.87
C ARG A 323 5.75 -5.74 10.49
N ILE A 324 6.80 -5.09 9.98
CA ILE A 324 6.82 -4.57 8.59
C ILE A 324 7.28 -5.65 7.61
N TYR A 325 6.90 -5.55 6.36
CA TYR A 325 7.49 -6.33 5.27
C TYR A 325 8.63 -5.49 4.69
N TYR A 326 9.75 -6.10 4.33
CA TYR A 326 10.92 -5.34 3.85
C TYR A 326 11.56 -6.02 2.64
N LEU A 327 11.46 -5.36 1.49
CA LEU A 327 12.06 -5.77 0.22
C LEU A 327 13.50 -5.26 0.16
N ILE A 328 14.43 -6.04 0.70
CA ILE A 328 15.84 -5.66 0.82
C ILE A 328 16.56 -6.00 -0.49
N GLN A 329 16.88 -4.95 -1.26
CA GLN A 329 17.51 -5.04 -2.58
C GLN A 329 19.04 -5.11 -2.53
N ASP A 330 19.64 -4.61 -1.44
CA ASP A 330 21.09 -4.50 -1.27
C ASP A 330 21.48 -4.26 0.20
N PHE A 331 22.78 -4.23 0.48
CA PHE A 331 23.32 -3.85 1.79
C PHE A 331 23.50 -2.32 1.86
N GLU A 332 22.39 -1.60 1.96
CA GLU A 332 22.32 -0.16 1.74
C GLU A 332 23.14 0.68 2.74
N SER A 333 23.44 0.19 3.95
CA SER A 333 24.33 0.92 4.88
C SER A 333 25.75 1.11 4.32
N LYS A 334 26.22 0.20 3.45
CA LYS A 334 27.55 0.29 2.82
C LYS A 334 27.61 1.34 1.71
N PHE A 335 26.49 1.98 1.33
CA PHE A 335 26.48 3.14 0.42
C PHE A 335 26.89 4.44 1.14
N TYR A 336 27.23 4.34 2.42
CA TYR A 336 27.65 5.46 3.23
C TYR A 336 28.92 5.04 3.98
N GLY A 337 29.93 5.92 3.99
CA GLY A 337 31.07 5.80 4.89
C GLY A 337 30.62 5.87 6.37
N GLY A 338 31.54 5.72 7.32
CA GLY A 338 31.22 5.75 8.76
C GLY A 338 30.63 7.10 9.19
N ASN A 339 29.30 7.21 9.14
CA ASN A 339 28.52 8.42 9.41
C ASN A 339 27.10 8.05 9.94
N ASP A 340 26.30 9.08 10.19
CA ASP A 340 24.94 8.92 10.70
C ASP A 340 24.05 8.12 9.74
N THR A 341 24.19 8.32 8.42
CA THR A 341 23.43 7.63 7.37
C THR A 341 23.70 6.13 7.34
N HIS A 342 24.97 5.74 7.44
CA HIS A 342 25.36 4.34 7.63
C HIS A 342 24.66 3.74 8.85
N SER A 343 24.65 4.47 9.96
CA SER A 343 24.10 4.00 11.23
C SER A 343 22.58 3.81 11.18
N VAL A 344 21.82 4.79 10.66
CA VAL A 344 20.36 4.67 10.53
C VAL A 344 19.93 3.70 9.43
N ALA A 345 20.72 3.53 8.38
CA ALA A 345 20.49 2.50 7.37
C ALA A 345 20.73 1.10 7.94
N GLN A 346 21.81 0.91 8.71
CA GLN A 346 22.13 -0.38 9.32
C GLN A 346 21.13 -0.78 10.41
N GLN A 347 20.52 0.21 11.09
CA GLN A 347 19.49 -0.01 12.10
C GLN A 347 18.24 -0.72 11.55
N THR A 348 17.89 -0.55 10.27
CA THR A 348 16.64 -1.12 9.70
C THR A 348 16.65 -2.64 9.69
N TYR A 349 17.83 -3.26 9.54
CA TYR A 349 18.03 -4.71 9.65
C TYR A 349 17.79 -5.27 11.07
N SER A 350 17.66 -4.40 12.07
CA SER A 350 17.31 -4.76 13.46
C SER A 350 15.81 -4.63 13.75
N PHE A 351 14.99 -4.16 12.81
CA PHE A 351 13.55 -3.95 13.03
C PHE A 351 12.78 -5.26 13.12
N ASP A 352 11.58 -5.23 13.71
CA ASP A 352 10.65 -6.35 13.56
C ASP A 352 10.10 -6.35 12.12
N HIS A 353 10.70 -7.19 11.28
CA HIS A 353 10.38 -7.26 9.87
C HIS A 353 10.32 -8.70 9.35
N LEU A 354 9.50 -8.91 8.34
CA LEU A 354 9.58 -10.07 7.45
C LEU A 354 10.53 -9.72 6.29
N PRO A 355 11.65 -10.46 6.14
CA PRO A 355 12.63 -10.14 5.11
C PRO A 355 12.33 -10.81 3.77
N VAL A 356 12.25 -9.99 2.72
CA VAL A 356 12.15 -10.41 1.31
C VAL A 356 13.41 -9.91 0.60
N ILE A 357 14.33 -10.82 0.22
CA ILE A 357 15.72 -10.45 -0.09
C ILE A 357 16.13 -10.79 -1.53
N ASN A 358 16.77 -9.83 -2.19
CA ASN A 358 17.49 -9.95 -3.46
C ASN A 358 19.00 -9.84 -3.14
N THR A 359 19.82 -10.88 -3.06
CA THR A 359 19.68 -12.29 -3.45
C THR A 359 20.10 -13.23 -2.30
N THR A 360 20.31 -14.52 -2.58
CA THR A 360 21.00 -15.45 -1.67
C THR A 360 22.33 -14.88 -1.17
N PHE A 361 23.15 -14.26 -2.03
CA PHE A 361 24.40 -13.64 -1.60
C PHE A 361 24.18 -12.55 -0.54
N LEU A 362 23.12 -11.76 -0.64
CA LEU A 362 22.81 -10.71 0.32
C LEU A 362 22.31 -11.29 1.64
N ARG A 363 21.41 -12.28 1.60
CA ARG A 363 20.96 -13.01 2.80
C ARG A 363 22.14 -13.63 3.54
N ASP A 364 23.03 -14.30 2.81
CA ASP A 364 24.22 -14.94 3.37
C ASP A 364 25.20 -13.91 3.94
N GLN A 365 25.37 -12.74 3.30
CA GLN A 365 26.22 -11.66 3.80
C GLN A 365 25.70 -11.11 5.13
N LEU A 366 24.40 -10.79 5.22
CA LEU A 366 23.79 -10.25 6.42
C LEU A 366 23.89 -11.24 7.60
N ALA A 367 23.73 -12.54 7.33
CA ALA A 367 23.91 -13.60 8.31
C ALA A 367 25.38 -13.77 8.75
N THR A 368 26.32 -13.73 7.80
CA THR A 368 27.76 -13.89 8.05
C THR A 368 28.33 -12.71 8.83
N GLU A 369 27.96 -11.47 8.49
CA GLU A 369 28.32 -10.26 9.26
C GLU A 369 27.49 -10.09 10.53
N ARG A 370 26.51 -10.97 10.81
CA ARG A 370 25.64 -10.94 12.00
C ARG A 370 24.90 -9.60 12.16
N ILE A 371 24.42 -9.04 11.06
CA ILE A 371 23.81 -7.70 11.00
C ILE A 371 22.40 -7.74 11.60
N GLY A 372 22.13 -6.93 12.63
CA GLY A 372 20.80 -6.81 13.22
C GLY A 372 20.18 -8.16 13.59
N ARG A 373 18.95 -8.44 13.13
CA ARG A 373 18.28 -9.72 13.38
C ARG A 373 18.91 -10.92 12.68
N TYR A 374 19.72 -10.73 11.64
CA TYR A 374 20.42 -11.80 10.94
C TYR A 374 21.57 -12.43 11.75
N ALA A 375 21.88 -11.87 12.92
CA ALA A 375 22.70 -12.54 13.94
C ALA A 375 22.06 -13.85 14.46
N ASP A 376 20.74 -13.98 14.36
CA ASP A 376 19.99 -15.23 14.57
C ASP A 376 19.87 -16.02 13.26
N GLN A 377 20.34 -17.27 13.28
CA GLN A 377 20.30 -18.17 12.14
C GLN A 377 18.87 -18.60 11.78
N ALA A 378 17.96 -18.70 12.76
CA ALA A 378 16.56 -19.04 12.49
C ALA A 378 15.86 -17.90 11.75
N PHE A 379 16.06 -16.65 12.18
CA PHE A 379 15.61 -15.47 11.44
C PHE A 379 16.20 -15.39 10.03
N ALA A 380 17.52 -15.56 9.88
CA ALA A 380 18.17 -15.52 8.56
C ALA A 380 17.70 -16.64 7.62
N ALA A 381 17.39 -17.83 8.15
CA ALA A 381 16.81 -18.94 7.40
C ALA A 381 15.34 -18.70 7.02
N SER A 382 14.60 -17.89 7.78
CA SER A 382 13.19 -17.57 7.50
C SER A 382 12.98 -16.59 6.33
N ALA A 383 14.05 -15.97 5.83
CA ALA A 383 13.99 -14.98 4.77
C ALA A 383 13.45 -15.54 3.45
N ILE A 384 12.55 -14.79 2.84
CA ILE A 384 11.98 -15.07 1.52
C ILE A 384 12.98 -14.55 0.48
N VAL A 385 13.80 -15.44 -0.09
CA VAL A 385 14.87 -15.07 -1.02
C VAL A 385 14.44 -15.32 -2.47
N PHE A 386 14.76 -14.39 -3.37
CA PHE A 386 14.63 -14.58 -4.82
C PHE A 386 15.93 -14.21 -5.54
N GLU A 387 16.13 -14.80 -6.72
CA GLU A 387 17.29 -14.55 -7.57
C GLU A 387 16.95 -13.64 -8.76
N PRO A 388 17.92 -12.88 -9.32
CA PRO A 388 17.68 -11.97 -10.43
C PRO A 388 17.25 -12.73 -11.69
N ALA A 389 16.43 -12.09 -12.52
CA ALA A 389 16.06 -12.64 -13.82
C ALA A 389 17.00 -12.17 -14.94
N VAL A 390 17.23 -13.04 -15.92
CA VAL A 390 17.99 -12.72 -17.14
C VAL A 390 17.17 -13.08 -18.38
N ASP A 391 16.69 -12.06 -19.10
CA ASP A 391 15.79 -12.25 -20.23
C ASP A 391 16.49 -12.87 -21.44
N ARG A 392 16.21 -14.16 -21.68
CA ARG A 392 16.80 -14.96 -22.78
C ARG A 392 16.31 -14.57 -24.17
N SER A 393 15.24 -13.79 -24.29
CA SER A 393 14.82 -13.22 -25.58
C SER A 393 15.74 -12.06 -26.02
N TYR A 394 16.49 -11.47 -25.07
CA TYR A 394 17.44 -10.39 -25.31
C TYR A 394 18.90 -10.81 -25.10
N PHE A 395 19.20 -11.54 -24.03
CA PHE A 395 20.57 -11.94 -23.66
C PHE A 395 20.81 -13.42 -23.98
N TYR A 396 21.38 -13.66 -25.15
CA TYR A 396 21.71 -14.98 -25.68
C TYR A 396 22.99 -14.94 -26.52
N PRO A 397 23.71 -16.05 -26.70
CA PRO A 397 24.93 -16.06 -27.49
C PRO A 397 24.69 -15.70 -28.97
N GLN A 398 25.46 -14.73 -29.47
CA GLN A 398 25.42 -14.30 -30.87
C GLN A 398 26.84 -14.35 -31.47
N GLN A 399 26.95 -14.90 -32.68
CA GLN A 399 28.20 -14.90 -33.43
C GLN A 399 28.45 -13.50 -34.03
N ARG A 400 29.70 -13.04 -33.95
CA ARG A 400 30.13 -11.71 -34.36
C ARG A 400 30.58 -11.71 -35.82
N ALA A 401 30.39 -10.59 -36.52
CA ALA A 401 30.92 -10.42 -37.87
C ALA A 401 32.46 -10.43 -37.83
N ALA A 402 33.09 -11.20 -38.73
CA ALA A 402 34.53 -11.49 -38.70
C ALA A 402 35.45 -10.24 -38.78
N ASN A 403 34.96 -9.14 -39.36
CA ASN A 403 35.73 -7.93 -39.62
C ASN A 403 35.43 -6.78 -38.63
N ALA A 404 34.69 -7.02 -37.55
CA ALA A 404 34.28 -5.96 -36.62
C ALA A 404 35.37 -5.69 -35.54
N PRO A 405 35.70 -4.42 -35.23
CA PRO A 405 36.78 -4.07 -34.28
C PRO A 405 36.43 -4.52 -32.87
N HIS A 406 37.36 -5.15 -32.14
CA HIS A 406 37.08 -5.74 -30.82
C HIS A 406 36.53 -4.70 -29.84
N ARG A 407 35.58 -5.08 -28.99
CA ARG A 407 34.86 -4.15 -28.12
C ARG A 407 34.84 -4.58 -26.66
N LEU A 408 35.36 -3.71 -25.80
CA LEU A 408 35.19 -3.79 -24.35
C LEU A 408 34.08 -2.81 -23.92
N LEU A 409 33.05 -3.34 -23.26
CA LEU A 409 32.07 -2.53 -22.55
C LEU A 409 32.55 -2.26 -21.13
N PHE A 410 32.34 -1.05 -20.63
CA PHE A 410 32.52 -0.70 -19.22
C PHE A 410 31.20 -0.16 -18.67
N TYR A 411 30.65 -0.82 -17.65
CA TYR A 411 29.49 -0.31 -16.92
C TYR A 411 29.92 0.87 -16.04
N ALA A 412 29.92 2.06 -16.64
CA ALA A 412 30.44 3.29 -16.11
C ALA A 412 29.31 4.15 -15.56
N ARG A 413 29.25 4.27 -14.23
CA ARG A 413 28.28 5.09 -13.51
C ARG A 413 28.99 6.02 -12.53
N PRO A 414 29.50 7.20 -12.96
CA PRO A 414 30.23 8.10 -12.08
C PRO A 414 29.40 8.65 -10.92
N THR A 415 28.09 8.82 -11.09
CA THR A 415 27.23 9.31 -10.00
C THR A 415 26.92 8.23 -8.95
N MET A 416 27.09 6.95 -9.31
CA MET A 416 26.99 5.78 -8.42
C MET A 416 28.35 5.11 -8.20
N ALA A 417 29.44 5.90 -8.24
CA ALA A 417 30.81 5.39 -8.26
C ALA A 417 31.21 4.56 -7.04
N GLU A 418 30.58 4.77 -5.88
CA GLU A 418 30.86 4.04 -4.64
C GLU A 418 30.54 2.54 -4.77
N ARG A 419 29.47 2.20 -5.49
CA ARG A 419 29.07 0.80 -5.75
C ARG A 419 29.71 0.23 -7.00
N ASN A 420 29.75 1.01 -8.09
CA ASN A 420 30.25 0.55 -9.39
C ASN A 420 31.75 0.78 -9.60
N LEU A 421 32.47 1.25 -8.59
CA LEU A 421 33.92 1.44 -8.55
C LEU A 421 34.48 2.14 -9.81
N PHE A 422 33.77 3.14 -10.34
CA PHE A 422 34.06 3.75 -11.64
C PHE A 422 35.52 4.22 -11.76
N GLY A 423 36.03 4.95 -10.76
CA GLY A 423 37.41 5.44 -10.76
C GLY A 423 38.45 4.32 -10.74
N LEU A 424 38.19 3.24 -10.01
CA LEU A 424 39.08 2.07 -9.93
C LEU A 424 39.07 1.26 -11.23
N GLY A 425 37.89 1.03 -11.81
CA GLY A 425 37.74 0.37 -13.11
C GLY A 425 38.40 1.16 -14.24
N LEU A 426 38.26 2.49 -14.24
CA LEU A 426 38.96 3.37 -15.15
C LEU A 426 40.48 3.30 -14.97
N ALA A 427 40.98 3.34 -13.73
CA ALA A 427 42.41 3.23 -13.44
C ALA A 427 42.99 1.87 -13.90
N ALA A 428 42.29 0.76 -13.64
CA ALA A 428 42.68 -0.57 -14.10
C ALA A 428 42.65 -0.70 -15.63
N LEU A 429 41.65 -0.12 -16.30
CA LEU A 429 41.56 -0.10 -17.77
C LEU A 429 42.69 0.73 -18.39
N ARG A 430 43.08 1.86 -17.76
CA ARG A 430 44.25 2.66 -18.13
C ARG A 430 45.56 1.92 -17.93
N ALA A 431 45.71 1.21 -16.79
CA ALA A 431 46.88 0.38 -16.52
C ALA A 431 47.00 -0.76 -17.55
N ALA A 432 45.89 -1.41 -17.90
CA ALA A 432 45.87 -2.45 -18.93
C ALA A 432 46.28 -1.91 -20.31
N ALA A 433 45.68 -0.80 -20.75
CA ALA A 433 46.04 -0.17 -22.02
C ALA A 433 47.52 0.29 -22.06
N SER A 434 48.02 0.89 -20.98
CA SER A 434 49.41 1.37 -20.89
C SER A 434 50.44 0.25 -20.86
N ASN A 435 50.07 -0.95 -20.38
CA ASN A 435 50.91 -2.15 -20.39
C ASN A 435 50.80 -2.96 -21.70
N GLY A 436 50.16 -2.43 -22.76
CA GLY A 436 50.08 -3.09 -24.06
C GLY A 436 49.19 -4.34 -24.08
N ILE A 437 48.22 -4.45 -23.17
CA ILE A 437 47.28 -5.59 -23.10
C ILE A 437 46.30 -5.58 -24.29
N PHE A 438 46.11 -4.43 -24.94
CA PHE A 438 45.25 -4.26 -26.11
C PHE A 438 46.08 -3.81 -27.32
N ASP A 439 45.81 -4.40 -28.50
CA ASP A 439 46.47 -4.02 -29.74
C ASP A 439 46.03 -2.63 -30.22
N GLU A 440 46.98 -1.77 -30.60
CA GLU A 440 46.68 -0.41 -31.05
C GLU A 440 45.72 -0.39 -32.24
N GLY A 441 44.62 0.34 -32.12
CA GLY A 441 43.63 0.53 -33.19
C GLY A 441 42.68 -0.63 -33.44
N ALA A 442 42.88 -1.80 -32.80
CA ALA A 442 41.97 -2.95 -32.94
C ALA A 442 40.79 -2.93 -31.95
N TRP A 443 40.82 -2.05 -30.93
CA TRP A 443 39.89 -2.04 -29.80
C TRP A 443 39.06 -0.76 -29.65
N GLU A 444 37.75 -0.92 -29.57
CA GLU A 444 36.75 0.04 -29.11
C GLU A 444 36.47 -0.11 -27.62
N PHE A 445 36.39 1.01 -26.89
CA PHE A 445 36.04 1.05 -25.48
C PHE A 445 34.80 1.90 -25.28
N ILE A 446 33.72 1.29 -24.80
CA ILE A 446 32.40 1.93 -24.71
C ILE A 446 31.95 1.95 -23.23
N ALA A 447 31.72 3.15 -22.70
CA ALA A 447 31.14 3.39 -21.40
C ALA A 447 29.62 3.37 -21.48
N MET A 448 28.95 2.52 -20.70
CA MET A 448 27.50 2.39 -20.66
C MET A 448 26.96 2.51 -19.23
N GLY A 449 25.72 2.99 -19.09
CA GLY A 449 25.04 3.12 -17.80
C GLY A 449 24.70 4.58 -17.48
N GLU A 450 25.70 5.46 -17.51
CA GLU A 450 25.55 6.92 -17.42
C GLU A 450 26.34 7.62 -18.53
N ASP A 451 25.93 8.84 -18.89
CA ASP A 451 26.66 9.66 -19.85
C ASP A 451 27.97 10.17 -19.22
N ILE A 452 29.06 10.11 -19.99
CA ILE A 452 30.39 10.55 -19.57
C ILE A 452 31.10 11.27 -20.70
N GLN A 453 31.95 12.24 -20.35
CA GLN A 453 32.89 12.80 -21.33
C GLN A 453 33.91 11.73 -21.76
N PRO A 454 34.33 11.68 -23.04
CA PRO A 454 35.33 10.74 -23.50
C PRO A 454 36.64 10.82 -22.69
N VAL A 455 37.20 9.66 -22.31
CA VAL A 455 38.40 9.58 -21.47
C VAL A 455 39.53 8.84 -22.18
N ALA A 456 40.69 9.49 -22.30
CA ALA A 456 41.88 8.87 -22.86
C ALA A 456 42.40 7.76 -21.93
N LEU A 457 42.59 6.55 -22.49
CA LEU A 457 43.01 5.38 -21.73
C LEU A 457 44.53 5.18 -21.71
N GLY A 458 45.22 5.62 -22.76
CA GLY A 458 46.64 5.37 -23.00
C GLY A 458 46.86 4.99 -24.48
N GLY A 459 48.03 5.32 -25.04
CA GLY A 459 48.28 5.16 -26.48
C GLY A 459 47.21 5.88 -27.32
N LYS A 460 46.63 5.17 -28.29
CA LYS A 460 45.52 5.65 -29.13
C LYS A 460 44.12 5.31 -28.58
N HIS A 461 44.02 4.70 -27.40
CA HIS A 461 42.76 4.19 -26.87
C HIS A 461 41.94 5.27 -26.13
N MET A 462 40.64 5.28 -26.39
CA MET A 462 39.69 6.26 -25.86
C MET A 462 38.42 5.54 -25.40
N LEU A 463 38.05 5.71 -24.13
CA LEU A 463 36.74 5.34 -23.61
C LEU A 463 35.72 6.37 -24.09
N LYS A 464 34.73 5.93 -24.87
CA LYS A 464 33.66 6.80 -25.42
C LYS A 464 32.33 6.47 -24.75
N PRO A 465 31.43 7.45 -24.50
CA PRO A 465 30.09 7.14 -24.05
C PRO A 465 29.35 6.31 -25.11
N ALA A 466 28.53 5.36 -24.64
CA ALA A 466 27.52 4.72 -25.47
C ALA A 466 26.50 5.78 -25.93
N PRO A 467 25.95 5.67 -27.14
CA PRO A 467 24.77 6.46 -27.50
C PRO A 467 23.60 6.12 -26.55
N TRP A 468 22.56 6.96 -26.53
CA TRP A 468 21.33 6.60 -25.85
C TRP A 468 20.67 5.41 -26.56
N LEU A 469 20.41 4.33 -25.81
CA LEU A 469 19.92 3.06 -26.33
C LEU A 469 18.61 2.68 -25.62
N ASP A 470 17.66 2.20 -26.42
CA ASP A 470 16.53 1.42 -25.90
C ASP A 470 17.01 0.02 -25.45
N PHE A 471 16.16 -0.69 -24.72
CA PHE A 471 16.50 -1.99 -24.14
C PHE A 471 16.91 -3.06 -25.20
N PRO A 472 16.22 -3.18 -26.36
CA PRO A 472 16.67 -4.05 -27.45
C PRO A 472 18.09 -3.75 -27.93
N LYS A 473 18.44 -2.47 -28.16
CA LYS A 473 19.78 -2.09 -28.64
C LYS A 473 20.84 -2.19 -27.54
N TYR A 474 20.48 -2.00 -26.27
CA TYR A 474 21.36 -2.32 -25.14
C TYR A 474 21.75 -3.81 -25.11
N ALA A 475 20.77 -4.69 -25.30
CA ALA A 475 21.02 -6.12 -25.41
C ALA A 475 21.85 -6.48 -26.65
N GLU A 476 21.58 -5.85 -27.80
CA GLU A 476 22.42 -6.01 -29.00
C GLU A 476 23.87 -5.55 -28.76
N LEU A 477 24.08 -4.43 -28.06
CA LEU A 477 25.42 -3.95 -27.69
C LEU A 477 26.16 -4.98 -26.82
N MET A 478 25.48 -5.61 -25.85
CA MET A 478 26.04 -6.72 -25.07
C MET A 478 26.41 -7.91 -25.96
N ARG A 479 25.46 -8.42 -26.77
CA ARG A 479 25.66 -9.58 -27.66
C ARG A 479 26.81 -9.38 -28.66
N THR A 480 26.97 -8.16 -29.18
CA THR A 480 27.99 -7.81 -30.20
C THR A 480 29.35 -7.40 -29.65
N SER A 481 29.51 -7.38 -28.32
CA SER A 481 30.77 -7.05 -27.64
C SER A 481 31.60 -8.28 -27.29
N ASP A 482 32.89 -8.08 -27.06
CA ASP A 482 33.85 -9.16 -26.79
C ASP A 482 33.97 -9.46 -25.29
N MET A 483 33.86 -8.44 -24.43
CA MET A 483 33.80 -8.59 -22.96
C MET A 483 33.17 -7.38 -22.25
N LEU A 484 32.81 -7.58 -20.99
CA LEU A 484 32.31 -6.53 -20.09
C LEU A 484 33.23 -6.34 -18.87
N LEU A 485 33.51 -5.10 -18.52
CA LEU A 485 33.96 -4.67 -17.20
C LEU A 485 32.74 -4.12 -16.44
N SER A 486 32.29 -4.79 -15.38
CA SER A 486 31.14 -4.34 -14.58
C SER A 486 31.37 -4.64 -13.11
N LEU A 487 31.90 -3.65 -12.40
CA LEU A 487 32.29 -3.78 -11.00
C LEU A 487 31.08 -3.53 -10.08
N MET A 488 31.08 -4.20 -8.92
CA MET A 488 29.98 -4.18 -7.96
C MET A 488 30.49 -4.47 -6.56
N PHE A 489 30.75 -3.42 -5.78
CA PHE A 489 31.24 -3.48 -4.41
C PHE A 489 30.10 -3.63 -3.39
N SER A 490 29.38 -4.73 -3.51
CA SER A 490 28.32 -5.17 -2.59
C SER A 490 28.15 -6.69 -2.74
N PRO A 491 27.50 -7.39 -1.78
CA PRO A 491 27.22 -8.82 -1.93
C PRO A 491 26.29 -9.13 -3.11
N HIS A 492 25.49 -8.18 -3.61
CA HIS A 492 24.65 -8.40 -4.78
C HIS A 492 25.52 -8.58 -6.06
N PRO A 493 25.18 -9.53 -6.96
CA PRO A 493 25.98 -9.81 -8.15
C PRO A 493 25.89 -8.73 -9.25
N SER A 494 24.90 -7.84 -9.18
CA SER A 494 24.47 -6.91 -10.24
C SER A 494 23.88 -7.60 -11.47
N TYR A 495 23.13 -6.85 -12.28
CA TYR A 495 22.45 -7.39 -13.47
C TYR A 495 23.35 -7.48 -14.72
N PRO A 496 24.14 -6.44 -15.10
CA PRO A 496 24.99 -6.49 -16.28
C PRO A 496 25.97 -7.68 -16.35
N PRO A 497 26.56 -8.17 -15.23
CA PRO A 497 27.37 -9.39 -15.27
C PRO A 497 26.59 -10.65 -15.65
N LEU A 498 25.35 -10.79 -15.17
CA LEU A 498 24.50 -11.94 -15.48
C LEU A 498 24.02 -11.88 -16.95
N GLU A 499 23.68 -10.67 -17.42
CA GLU A 499 23.28 -10.39 -18.81
C GLU A 499 24.42 -10.70 -19.80
N MET A 500 25.64 -10.21 -19.55
CA MET A 500 26.79 -10.48 -20.43
C MET A 500 27.22 -11.95 -20.38
N ALA A 501 27.17 -12.57 -19.21
CA ALA A 501 27.40 -14.01 -19.07
C ALA A 501 26.36 -14.83 -19.86
N ALA A 502 25.10 -14.41 -19.93
CA ALA A 502 24.07 -15.06 -20.76
C ALA A 502 24.31 -14.91 -22.27
N CYS A 503 24.95 -13.82 -22.69
CA CYS A 503 25.47 -13.65 -24.06
C CYS A 503 26.69 -14.55 -24.37
N GLY A 504 27.15 -15.38 -23.42
CA GLY A 504 28.31 -16.26 -23.60
C GLY A 504 29.63 -15.51 -23.73
N LYS A 505 29.74 -14.31 -23.11
CA LYS A 505 30.93 -13.46 -23.17
C LYS A 505 31.59 -13.33 -21.79
N PRO A 506 32.93 -13.26 -21.71
CA PRO A 506 33.62 -12.97 -20.46
C PRO A 506 33.17 -11.65 -19.81
N VAL A 507 33.01 -11.66 -18.49
CA VAL A 507 32.77 -10.45 -17.70
C VAL A 507 33.70 -10.39 -16.49
N ILE A 508 34.32 -9.24 -16.25
CA ILE A 508 35.12 -8.93 -15.08
C ILE A 508 34.22 -8.24 -14.05
N THR A 509 34.14 -8.79 -12.84
CA THR A 509 33.40 -8.20 -11.70
C THR A 509 34.11 -8.44 -10.37
N THR A 510 33.80 -7.62 -9.37
CA THR A 510 34.48 -7.64 -8.07
C THR A 510 33.88 -8.62 -7.08
N CYS A 511 34.73 -9.27 -6.31
CA CYS A 511 34.37 -10.02 -5.11
C CYS A 511 33.96 -9.06 -3.98
N TYR A 512 33.14 -9.55 -3.05
CA TYR A 512 32.73 -8.82 -1.84
C TYR A 512 32.23 -9.80 -0.78
N GLY A 513 32.94 -9.94 0.35
CA GLY A 513 32.51 -10.80 1.45
C GLY A 513 32.19 -12.23 0.99
N VAL A 514 30.94 -12.67 1.14
CA VAL A 514 30.47 -13.99 0.71
C VAL A 514 30.37 -14.14 -0.82
N LYS A 515 30.46 -13.06 -1.60
CA LYS A 515 30.55 -13.09 -3.07
C LYS A 515 32.01 -13.32 -3.48
N THR A 516 32.48 -14.55 -3.33
CA THR A 516 33.87 -14.96 -3.66
C THR A 516 34.03 -15.33 -5.14
N ARG A 517 35.29 -15.53 -5.58
CA ARG A 517 35.63 -15.96 -6.95
C ARG A 517 34.99 -17.29 -7.31
N GLU A 518 34.95 -18.22 -6.36
CA GLU A 518 34.41 -19.57 -6.50
C GLU A 518 32.89 -19.52 -6.69
N ARG A 519 32.18 -18.74 -5.85
CA ARG A 519 30.73 -18.57 -5.98
C ARG A 519 30.34 -17.79 -7.25
N LEU A 520 31.14 -16.81 -7.66
CA LEU A 520 30.95 -16.13 -8.96
C LEU A 520 31.14 -17.10 -10.14
N ALA A 521 32.14 -17.98 -10.09
CA ALA A 521 32.35 -19.01 -11.10
C ALA A 521 31.25 -20.08 -11.12
N GLN A 522 30.62 -20.38 -9.97
CA GLN A 522 29.43 -21.23 -9.87
C GLN A 522 28.18 -20.59 -10.48
N VAL A 523 28.03 -19.26 -10.41
CA VAL A 523 26.97 -18.52 -11.10
C VAL A 523 27.17 -18.61 -12.62
N SER A 524 28.41 -18.42 -13.10
CA SER A 524 28.75 -18.67 -14.51
C SER A 524 30.27 -18.76 -14.70
N PRO A 525 30.78 -19.72 -15.50
CA PRO A 525 32.20 -19.82 -15.80
C PRO A 525 32.74 -18.67 -16.69
N TYR A 526 31.83 -17.88 -17.29
CA TYR A 526 32.19 -16.64 -17.99
C TYR A 526 32.46 -15.47 -17.04
N ILE A 527 32.04 -15.55 -15.77
CA ILE A 527 32.31 -14.51 -14.78
C ILE A 527 33.73 -14.70 -14.22
N VAL A 528 34.51 -13.63 -14.30
CA VAL A 528 35.86 -13.50 -13.73
C VAL A 528 35.75 -12.62 -12.49
N GLY A 529 35.61 -13.27 -11.33
CA GLY A 529 35.68 -12.60 -10.02
C GLY A 529 37.11 -12.18 -9.70
N VAL A 530 37.29 -10.92 -9.30
CA VAL A 530 38.58 -10.31 -8.92
C VAL A 530 38.46 -9.55 -7.60
N GLU A 531 39.56 -9.30 -6.89
CA GLU A 531 39.51 -8.34 -5.77
C GLU A 531 39.33 -6.89 -6.30
N PRO A 532 38.78 -5.98 -5.48
CA PRO A 532 38.64 -4.56 -5.83
C PRO A 532 39.98 -3.81 -5.72
N THR A 533 40.97 -4.22 -6.49
CA THR A 533 42.26 -3.52 -6.65
C THR A 533 42.58 -3.31 -8.13
N ILE A 534 43.43 -2.32 -8.43
CA ILE A 534 43.84 -2.00 -9.81
C ILE A 534 44.48 -3.24 -10.47
N ASP A 535 45.38 -3.89 -9.76
CA ASP A 535 46.16 -5.04 -10.26
C ASP A 535 45.28 -6.27 -10.53
N GLU A 536 44.35 -6.59 -9.62
CA GLU A 536 43.46 -7.73 -9.80
C GLU A 536 42.40 -7.48 -10.88
N ILE A 537 41.91 -6.25 -11.05
CA ILE A 537 41.03 -5.90 -12.16
C ILE A 537 41.78 -5.95 -13.50
N ALA A 538 43.02 -5.45 -13.56
CA ALA A 538 43.86 -5.55 -14.76
C ALA A 538 44.20 -7.01 -15.10
N TYR A 539 44.51 -7.84 -14.09
CA TYR A 539 44.66 -9.28 -14.25
C TYR A 539 43.38 -9.95 -14.75
N GLY A 540 42.21 -9.54 -14.23
CA GLY A 540 40.90 -9.97 -14.70
C GLY A 540 40.68 -9.69 -16.19
N ILE A 541 41.07 -8.51 -16.66
CA ILE A 541 41.03 -8.13 -18.08
C ILE A 541 41.91 -9.08 -18.92
N SER A 542 43.17 -9.33 -18.51
CA SER A 542 44.04 -10.32 -19.17
C SER A 542 43.43 -11.72 -19.23
N ARG A 543 42.80 -12.16 -18.13
CA ARG A 543 42.14 -13.46 -18.02
C ARG A 543 40.88 -13.56 -18.88
N ALA A 544 40.14 -12.46 -19.04
CA ALA A 544 38.99 -12.37 -19.93
C ALA A 544 39.40 -12.41 -21.41
N LEU A 545 40.48 -11.70 -21.78
CA LEU A 545 41.06 -11.72 -23.13
C LEU A 545 41.44 -13.14 -23.57
N LEU A 546 42.15 -13.88 -22.71
CA LEU A 546 42.54 -15.28 -22.98
C LEU A 546 41.33 -16.24 -23.14
N ARG A 547 40.13 -15.83 -22.69
CA ARG A 547 38.88 -16.60 -22.79
C ARG A 547 37.96 -16.14 -23.93
N ARG A 548 38.18 -14.94 -24.49
CA ARG A 548 37.33 -14.30 -25.52
C ARG A 548 36.96 -15.25 -26.68
N ASP A 549 37.97 -15.91 -27.24
CA ASP A 549 37.82 -16.74 -28.45
C ASP A 549 37.67 -18.23 -28.13
N ARG A 550 37.47 -18.60 -26.86
CA ARG A 550 37.38 -19.99 -26.39
C ARG A 550 35.96 -20.29 -25.90
N PRO A 551 35.03 -20.68 -26.78
CA PRO A 551 33.74 -21.22 -26.35
C PRO A 551 33.99 -22.43 -25.44
N ILE A 552 33.30 -22.51 -24.30
CA ILE A 552 33.47 -23.60 -23.34
C ILE A 552 32.72 -24.82 -23.88
N PRO A 553 33.41 -25.93 -24.25
CA PRO A 553 32.75 -27.05 -24.91
C PRO A 553 31.72 -27.72 -24.00
N GLY A 554 30.54 -28.06 -24.54
CA GLY A 554 29.44 -28.69 -23.80
C GLY A 554 28.61 -27.74 -22.92
N LEU A 555 28.94 -26.44 -22.88
CA LEU A 555 28.26 -25.46 -22.05
C LEU A 555 27.13 -24.75 -22.81
N THR A 556 25.99 -25.41 -22.98
CA THR A 556 24.85 -24.87 -23.74
C THR A 556 23.94 -23.94 -22.93
N ASP A 557 23.88 -24.08 -21.60
CA ASP A 557 23.06 -23.21 -20.76
C ASP A 557 23.54 -23.19 -19.28
N HIS A 558 24.57 -22.40 -19.01
CA HIS A 558 25.22 -22.28 -17.69
C HIS A 558 24.47 -21.44 -16.66
N LEU A 559 23.28 -20.94 -16.99
CA LEU A 559 22.47 -20.08 -16.12
C LEU A 559 21.03 -20.59 -15.98
N GLN A 560 20.76 -21.89 -16.23
CA GLN A 560 19.42 -22.49 -16.07
C GLN A 560 18.82 -22.32 -14.67
N ALA A 561 19.66 -22.18 -13.65
CA ALA A 561 19.22 -21.91 -12.28
C ALA A 561 18.62 -20.51 -12.10
N PHE A 562 18.85 -19.58 -13.03
CA PHE A 562 18.35 -18.20 -12.97
C PHE A 562 17.06 -18.03 -13.80
N PRO A 563 16.01 -17.41 -13.25
CA PRO A 563 14.76 -17.16 -13.96
C PRO A 563 14.94 -16.37 -15.26
N THR A 564 14.15 -16.69 -16.28
CA THR A 564 14.21 -16.00 -17.58
C THR A 564 13.36 -14.73 -17.65
N SER A 565 12.58 -14.42 -16.62
CA SER A 565 11.84 -13.15 -16.50
C SER A 565 11.63 -12.77 -15.04
N TRP A 566 11.48 -11.47 -14.78
CA TRP A 566 11.19 -10.97 -13.43
C TRP A 566 9.85 -11.48 -12.89
N LYS A 567 8.85 -11.69 -13.77
CA LYS A 567 7.61 -12.39 -13.42
C LYS A 567 7.91 -13.80 -12.92
N SER A 568 8.68 -14.60 -13.67
CA SER A 568 9.09 -15.95 -13.25
C SER A 568 9.85 -15.96 -11.93
N SER A 569 10.83 -15.06 -11.73
CA SER A 569 11.59 -14.95 -10.48
C SER A 569 10.68 -14.73 -9.26
N LEU A 570 9.85 -13.68 -9.31
CA LEU A 570 9.02 -13.31 -8.17
C LEU A 570 7.85 -14.28 -7.97
N SER A 571 7.34 -14.93 -9.02
CA SER A 571 6.34 -16.00 -8.90
C SER A 571 6.81 -17.18 -8.03
N LEU A 572 8.11 -17.46 -7.93
CA LEU A 572 8.64 -18.53 -7.06
C LEU A 572 8.42 -18.24 -5.57
N ILE A 573 8.45 -16.95 -5.16
CA ILE A 573 8.28 -16.55 -3.77
C ILE A 573 6.83 -16.20 -3.39
N LEU A 574 5.95 -15.99 -4.37
CA LEU A 574 4.55 -15.61 -4.13
C LEU A 574 3.81 -16.54 -3.15
N PRO A 575 3.90 -17.89 -3.24
CA PRO A 575 3.18 -18.77 -2.32
C PRO A 575 3.59 -18.60 -0.85
N GLN A 576 4.89 -18.42 -0.59
CA GLN A 576 5.40 -18.19 0.77
C GLN A 576 4.96 -16.81 1.30
N LEU A 577 5.06 -15.78 0.45
CA LEU A 577 4.68 -14.42 0.81
C LEU A 577 3.17 -14.28 1.06
N LEU A 578 2.33 -14.91 0.24
CA LEU A 578 0.88 -15.00 0.45
C LEU A 578 0.53 -15.73 1.74
N GLY A 579 1.29 -16.79 2.09
CA GLY A 579 1.13 -17.52 3.34
C GLY A 579 1.38 -16.64 4.57
N GLU A 580 2.40 -15.78 4.53
CA GLU A 580 2.70 -14.83 5.61
C GLU A 580 1.69 -13.67 5.68
N LEU A 581 1.32 -13.08 4.54
CA LEU A 581 0.28 -12.05 4.47
C LEU A 581 -1.06 -12.56 5.04
N LYS A 582 -1.39 -13.84 4.80
CA LYS A 582 -2.58 -14.49 5.38
C LYS A 582 -2.49 -14.66 6.90
N LYS A 583 -1.33 -15.02 7.46
CA LYS A 583 -1.11 -15.07 8.93
C LYS A 583 -1.31 -13.70 9.56
N ASP A 584 -0.88 -12.65 8.86
CA ASP A 584 -0.97 -11.27 9.32
C ASP A 584 -2.35 -10.63 9.10
N GLY A 585 -3.28 -11.34 8.45
CA GLY A 585 -4.69 -10.98 8.33
C GLY A 585 -5.15 -10.40 6.99
N ILE A 586 -4.31 -10.45 5.96
CA ILE A 586 -4.73 -10.15 4.59
C ILE A 586 -5.43 -11.37 4.00
N THR A 587 -6.68 -11.19 3.56
CA THR A 587 -7.42 -12.22 2.82
C THR A 587 -7.39 -11.87 1.33
N PRO A 588 -6.77 -12.69 0.47
CA PRO A 588 -6.84 -12.50 -0.97
C PRO A 588 -8.29 -12.59 -1.46
N ARG A 589 -8.68 -11.66 -2.33
CA ARG A 589 -9.99 -11.64 -2.97
C ARG A 589 -10.04 -12.69 -4.08
N THR A 590 -11.13 -13.44 -4.15
CA THR A 590 -11.37 -14.45 -5.20
C THR A 590 -11.73 -13.83 -6.55
N GLU A 591 -12.22 -12.60 -6.54
CA GLU A 591 -12.58 -11.82 -7.72
C GLU A 591 -11.91 -10.43 -7.62
N PRO A 592 -11.61 -9.76 -8.75
CA PRO A 592 -11.10 -8.39 -8.71
C PRO A 592 -12.16 -7.48 -8.05
N PRO A 593 -11.76 -6.51 -7.22
CA PRO A 593 -12.71 -5.55 -6.69
C PRO A 593 -13.40 -4.81 -7.84
N LEU A 594 -14.72 -4.68 -7.76
CA LEU A 594 -15.44 -3.69 -8.56
C LEU A 594 -14.72 -2.33 -8.42
N PRO A 595 -14.42 -1.63 -9.53
CA PRO A 595 -13.80 -0.31 -9.48
C PRO A 595 -14.58 0.56 -8.50
N ARG A 596 -13.86 1.24 -7.59
CA ARG A 596 -14.42 1.89 -6.40
C ARG A 596 -15.79 2.50 -6.69
N SER A 597 -16.81 1.95 -6.02
CA SER A 597 -18.14 2.53 -6.01
C SER A 597 -18.03 4.04 -5.81
N VAL A 598 -18.73 4.81 -6.64
CA VAL A 598 -18.89 6.25 -6.46
C VAL A 598 -19.45 6.43 -5.05
N LYS A 599 -18.60 6.85 -4.10
CA LYS A 599 -18.97 6.94 -2.68
C LYS A 599 -20.20 7.84 -2.59
N GLN A 600 -21.27 7.31 -1.99
CA GLN A 600 -22.56 7.94 -1.80
C GLN A 600 -22.48 9.47 -1.67
N LEU A 601 -22.78 10.18 -2.75
CA LEU A 601 -23.00 11.63 -2.76
C LEU A 601 -24.45 11.98 -2.42
N HIS A 602 -25.12 11.12 -1.62
CA HIS A 602 -26.41 11.41 -1.00
C HIS A 602 -26.27 12.43 0.15
N ARG A 603 -25.77 13.62 -0.18
CA ARG A 603 -26.03 14.82 0.62
C ARG A 603 -27.45 15.27 0.28
N ARG A 604 -28.31 15.31 1.29
CA ARG A 604 -29.67 15.84 1.17
C ARG A 604 -29.58 17.32 0.79
N ILE A 605 -29.78 17.63 -0.49
CA ILE A 605 -29.74 19.01 -1.00
C ILE A 605 -30.87 19.79 -0.34
N LEU A 606 -30.53 20.88 0.34
CA LEU A 606 -31.52 21.79 0.91
C LEU A 606 -32.12 22.62 -0.24
N PRO A 607 -33.43 22.97 -0.22
CA PRO A 607 -34.09 23.62 -1.37
C PRO A 607 -33.25 24.72 -2.03
N GLY A 608 -32.79 25.72 -1.25
CA GLY A 608 -31.99 26.85 -1.74
C GLY A 608 -30.60 26.52 -2.33
N GLU A 609 -30.06 25.31 -2.13
CA GLU A 609 -28.85 24.85 -2.82
C GLU A 609 -29.15 24.51 -4.31
N VAL A 610 -30.41 24.16 -4.65
CA VAL A 610 -30.86 23.88 -6.02
C VAL A 610 -30.87 25.15 -6.86
N GLU A 611 -31.50 26.23 -6.39
CA GLU A 611 -31.50 27.51 -7.13
C GLU A 611 -30.07 28.07 -7.31
N LEU A 612 -29.20 27.93 -6.29
CA LEU A 612 -27.80 28.31 -6.39
C LEU A 612 -27.00 27.48 -7.43
N ALA A 613 -27.29 26.18 -7.55
CA ALA A 613 -26.69 25.34 -8.58
C ALA A 613 -27.16 25.71 -10.00
N ILE A 614 -28.47 25.96 -10.15
CA ILE A 614 -29.08 26.41 -11.41
C ILE A 614 -28.47 27.75 -11.86
N GLU A 615 -28.39 28.76 -10.98
CA GLU A 615 -27.81 30.07 -11.31
C GLU A 615 -26.32 29.99 -11.70
N ARG A 616 -25.52 29.17 -11.00
CA ARG A 616 -24.10 28.97 -11.37
C ARG A 616 -23.96 28.35 -12.76
N ARG A 617 -24.79 27.35 -13.08
CA ARG A 617 -24.71 26.62 -14.35
C ARG A 617 -25.31 27.39 -15.54
N LYS A 618 -26.19 28.37 -15.30
CA LYS A 618 -26.67 29.33 -16.33
C LYS A 618 -25.56 30.15 -17.02
N ALA A 619 -24.37 30.24 -16.41
CA ALA A 619 -23.19 30.81 -17.03
C ALA A 619 -22.41 29.75 -17.83
N PHE A 620 -22.18 28.58 -17.25
CA PHE A 620 -21.33 27.52 -17.81
C PHE A 620 -21.84 26.95 -19.14
N TYR A 621 -23.16 26.72 -19.26
CA TYR A 621 -23.75 26.08 -20.43
C TYR A 621 -23.98 27.03 -21.63
N ARG A 622 -23.65 28.33 -21.54
CA ARG A 622 -23.74 29.24 -22.70
C ARG A 622 -22.62 29.05 -23.71
N ASP A 623 -21.47 28.57 -23.24
CA ASP A 623 -20.27 28.37 -24.05
C ASP A 623 -20.06 26.89 -24.44
N ALA A 624 -20.92 25.98 -23.96
CA ALA A 624 -20.87 24.54 -24.20
C ALA A 624 -21.53 24.14 -25.55
N ALA A 625 -20.95 24.63 -26.66
CA ALA A 625 -21.29 24.14 -27.99
C ALA A 625 -20.59 22.80 -28.28
N ASP A 626 -21.35 21.85 -28.83
CA ASP A 626 -20.88 20.60 -29.49
C ASP A 626 -20.22 19.48 -28.63
N ASP A 627 -20.81 19.11 -27.49
CA ASP A 627 -20.48 17.83 -26.80
C ASP A 627 -21.60 16.77 -26.95
N ASP A 628 -21.31 15.65 -27.63
CA ASP A 628 -22.31 14.75 -28.22
C ASP A 628 -22.72 13.51 -27.39
N LEU A 629 -22.48 13.50 -26.07
CA LEU A 629 -22.55 12.26 -25.30
C LEU A 629 -23.98 11.75 -24.98
N ILE A 630 -24.82 12.52 -24.27
CA ILE A 630 -26.09 12.04 -23.70
C ILE A 630 -27.29 12.95 -24.02
N ALA A 631 -28.39 12.36 -24.51
CA ALA A 631 -29.72 12.95 -24.53
C ALA A 631 -30.66 12.24 -23.55
N TYR A 632 -31.56 12.97 -22.92
CA TYR A 632 -32.65 12.44 -22.10
C TYR A 632 -33.95 12.39 -22.90
N LEU A 633 -34.75 11.34 -22.73
CA LEU A 633 -36.03 11.17 -23.40
C LEU A 633 -37.14 10.98 -22.36
N GLY A 634 -38.07 11.95 -22.30
CA GLY A 634 -39.26 11.90 -21.44
C GLY A 634 -40.54 11.69 -22.25
N ALA A 635 -41.29 10.63 -21.94
CA ALA A 635 -42.59 10.35 -22.56
C ALA A 635 -43.76 10.60 -21.58
N GLY A 636 -44.91 11.03 -22.11
CA GLY A 636 -46.20 11.03 -21.40
C GLY A 636 -46.36 12.04 -20.25
N LYS A 637 -45.41 12.97 -20.06
CA LYS A 637 -45.42 13.94 -18.94
C LYS A 637 -46.49 15.02 -19.11
N SER A 638 -47.24 15.27 -18.04
CA SER A 638 -48.11 16.44 -17.85
C SER A 638 -47.29 17.72 -17.61
N ARG A 639 -47.92 18.90 -17.73
CA ARG A 639 -47.26 20.20 -17.51
C ARG A 639 -46.58 20.35 -16.13
N VAL A 640 -47.06 19.64 -15.10
CA VAL A 640 -46.44 19.65 -13.76
C VAL A 640 -45.17 18.79 -13.75
N GLU A 641 -45.26 17.56 -14.28
CA GLU A 641 -44.13 16.62 -14.35
C GLU A 641 -43.02 17.13 -15.28
N LEU A 642 -43.37 17.85 -16.35
CA LEU A 642 -42.40 18.50 -17.23
C LEU A 642 -41.57 19.55 -16.48
N LYS A 643 -42.20 20.42 -15.67
CA LYS A 643 -41.49 21.45 -14.87
C LYS A 643 -40.69 20.86 -13.71
N ALA A 644 -41.15 19.76 -13.13
CA ALA A 644 -40.40 19.03 -12.10
C ALA A 644 -39.14 18.38 -12.70
N PHE A 645 -39.29 17.70 -13.84
CA PHE A 645 -38.17 17.09 -14.54
C PHE A 645 -37.15 18.12 -15.04
N GLU A 646 -37.59 19.23 -15.65
CA GLU A 646 -36.75 20.37 -16.06
C GLU A 646 -35.83 20.85 -14.92
N ARG A 647 -36.40 21.04 -13.72
CA ARG A 647 -35.63 21.41 -12.52
C ARG A 647 -34.61 20.34 -12.14
N SER A 648 -35.00 19.07 -12.14
CA SER A 648 -34.08 17.95 -11.83
C SER A 648 -32.93 17.83 -12.85
N LEU A 649 -33.18 18.15 -14.12
CA LEU A 649 -32.20 18.12 -15.19
C LEU A 649 -31.22 19.30 -15.12
N LEU A 650 -31.71 20.52 -14.86
CA LEU A 650 -30.86 21.70 -14.63
C LEU A 650 -30.01 21.58 -13.35
N ALA A 651 -30.46 20.75 -12.39
CA ALA A 651 -29.71 20.42 -11.17
C ALA A 651 -28.62 19.35 -11.36
N GLN A 652 -28.47 18.73 -12.54
CA GLN A 652 -27.47 17.68 -12.78
C GLN A 652 -26.02 18.17 -12.79
N ASP A 653 -25.13 17.41 -12.14
CA ASP A 653 -23.68 17.63 -12.13
C ASP A 653 -22.94 17.00 -13.33
N SER A 654 -23.40 17.31 -14.55
CA SER A 654 -22.80 16.85 -15.81
C SER A 654 -21.64 17.75 -16.26
N LYS A 655 -20.70 17.19 -17.03
CA LYS A 655 -19.69 17.96 -17.77
C LYS A 655 -20.26 18.60 -19.04
N HIS A 656 -21.35 18.05 -19.59
CA HIS A 656 -21.87 18.32 -20.93
C HIS A 656 -23.24 18.99 -20.88
N ALA A 657 -23.65 19.67 -21.97
CA ALA A 657 -24.98 20.26 -22.05
C ALA A 657 -26.06 19.19 -22.37
N PRO A 658 -27.10 19.01 -21.53
CA PRO A 658 -28.10 17.96 -21.74
C PRO A 658 -29.10 18.32 -22.85
N GLU A 659 -29.23 17.45 -23.86
CA GLU A 659 -30.37 17.47 -24.78
C GLU A 659 -31.58 16.78 -24.13
N TRP A 660 -32.79 17.35 -24.23
CA TRP A 660 -34.01 16.75 -23.66
C TRP A 660 -35.12 16.66 -24.70
N ILE A 661 -35.44 15.44 -25.10
CA ILE A 661 -36.47 15.17 -26.10
C ILE A 661 -37.75 14.74 -25.38
N VAL A 662 -38.89 15.32 -25.78
CA VAL A 662 -40.16 15.17 -25.08
C VAL A 662 -41.28 14.72 -26.02
N LYS A 663 -41.86 13.57 -25.70
CA LYS A 663 -43.14 13.13 -26.26
C LYS A 663 -44.26 13.45 -25.29
N THR A 664 -45.04 14.49 -25.59
CA THR A 664 -46.22 14.90 -24.80
C THR A 664 -47.39 15.26 -25.71
N ALA A 665 -48.61 14.99 -25.25
CA ALA A 665 -49.84 15.36 -25.92
C ALA A 665 -50.23 16.84 -25.69
N ASP A 666 -49.60 17.53 -24.72
CA ASP A 666 -49.80 18.97 -24.47
C ASP A 666 -48.59 19.76 -24.97
N SER A 667 -48.51 19.96 -26.28
CA SER A 667 -47.45 20.75 -26.91
C SER A 667 -47.40 22.21 -26.45
N ARG A 668 -48.50 22.74 -25.86
CA ARG A 668 -48.55 24.09 -25.30
C ARG A 668 -47.80 24.19 -23.96
N ALA A 669 -47.69 23.09 -23.22
CA ALA A 669 -46.91 23.04 -21.98
C ALA A 669 -45.41 23.27 -22.20
N LEU A 670 -44.88 22.97 -23.39
CA LEU A 670 -43.45 23.07 -23.72
C LEU A 670 -42.96 24.51 -23.91
N GLY A 671 -43.84 25.44 -24.28
CA GLY A 671 -43.47 26.85 -24.53
C GLY A 671 -42.97 27.59 -23.28
N ASP A 672 -43.34 27.14 -22.08
CA ASP A 672 -42.85 27.65 -20.80
C ASP A 672 -41.46 27.11 -20.40
N ILE A 673 -40.97 26.07 -21.10
CA ILE A 673 -39.96 25.12 -20.59
C ILE A 673 -38.65 25.18 -21.42
N SER A 674 -38.59 26.03 -22.44
CA SER A 674 -37.37 26.28 -23.22
C SER A 674 -36.43 27.27 -22.50
N HIS A 675 -35.77 26.84 -21.43
CA HIS A 675 -34.56 27.53 -20.96
C HIS A 675 -33.41 27.25 -21.95
N GLY A 676 -32.66 28.28 -22.36
CA GLY A 676 -31.62 28.23 -23.41
C GLY A 676 -30.36 27.40 -23.12
N ILE A 677 -30.50 26.39 -22.24
CA ILE A 677 -29.51 25.42 -21.77
C ILE A 677 -29.98 24.00 -22.12
N VAL A 678 -31.31 23.79 -22.23
CA VAL A 678 -31.94 22.51 -22.49
C VAL A 678 -32.65 22.60 -23.82
N HIS A 679 -32.16 21.84 -24.81
CA HIS A 679 -32.79 21.78 -26.12
C HIS A 679 -34.03 20.87 -26.05
N VAL A 680 -35.19 21.48 -25.83
CA VAL A 680 -36.49 20.80 -25.82
C VAL A 680 -36.99 20.60 -27.25
N GLN A 681 -37.22 19.35 -27.65
CA GLN A 681 -37.87 19.00 -28.92
C GLN A 681 -39.17 18.23 -28.67
N HIS A 682 -40.25 18.66 -29.31
CA HIS A 682 -41.53 17.94 -29.36
C HIS A 682 -41.50 16.89 -30.47
N VAL A 683 -41.93 15.67 -30.15
CA VAL A 683 -42.07 14.57 -31.13
C VAL A 683 -43.43 13.90 -30.95
N ASP A 684 -44.33 14.10 -31.91
CA ASP A 684 -45.67 13.47 -31.95
C ASP A 684 -45.66 12.01 -32.45
N SER A 685 -44.53 11.54 -32.98
CA SER A 685 -44.41 10.28 -33.72
C SER A 685 -43.74 9.14 -32.92
N ALA A 686 -43.34 8.08 -33.61
CA ALA A 686 -42.82 6.85 -33.01
C ALA A 686 -41.44 7.01 -32.34
N LEU A 687 -40.97 5.96 -31.65
CA LEU A 687 -39.65 5.97 -31.02
C LEU A 687 -38.53 6.17 -32.04
N ARG A 688 -38.68 5.61 -33.25
CA ARG A 688 -37.75 5.76 -34.39
C ARG A 688 -37.42 7.23 -34.66
N ASP A 689 -38.43 8.04 -34.97
CA ASP A 689 -38.29 9.48 -35.22
C ASP A 689 -37.61 10.22 -34.07
N THR A 690 -37.88 9.78 -32.83
CA THR A 690 -37.32 10.39 -31.63
C THR A 690 -35.82 10.11 -31.51
N LEU A 691 -35.39 8.88 -31.80
CA LEU A 691 -33.99 8.48 -31.86
C LEU A 691 -33.27 9.11 -33.05
N GLU A 692 -33.91 9.20 -34.22
CA GLU A 692 -33.31 9.79 -35.42
C GLU A 692 -33.04 11.30 -35.24
N ARG A 693 -33.93 12.02 -34.54
CA ARG A 693 -33.82 13.46 -34.23
C ARG A 693 -32.82 13.83 -33.14
N SER A 694 -32.46 12.92 -32.23
CA SER A 694 -31.42 13.22 -31.24
C SER A 694 -30.07 13.39 -31.93
N ARG A 695 -29.27 14.36 -31.46
CA ARG A 695 -27.90 14.54 -31.95
C ARG A 695 -26.88 13.71 -31.18
N LYS A 696 -27.24 13.29 -29.97
CA LYS A 696 -26.34 12.60 -29.03
C LYS A 696 -26.16 11.11 -29.35
N GLN A 697 -25.09 10.52 -28.82
CA GLN A 697 -24.75 9.11 -29.04
C GLN A 697 -25.62 8.17 -28.20
N TYR A 698 -25.83 8.51 -26.93
CA TYR A 698 -26.63 7.72 -26.00
C TYR A 698 -27.93 8.43 -25.65
N VAL A 699 -29.02 7.66 -25.59
CA VAL A 699 -30.35 8.16 -25.18
C VAL A 699 -30.74 7.48 -23.88
N VAL A 700 -30.98 8.28 -22.85
CA VAL A 700 -31.43 7.85 -21.53
C VAL A 700 -32.94 8.03 -21.46
N TRP A 701 -33.67 6.91 -21.46
CA TRP A 701 -35.12 6.89 -21.32
C TRP A 701 -35.50 7.13 -19.85
N VAL A 702 -36.35 8.14 -19.61
CA VAL A 702 -36.89 8.46 -18.29
C VAL A 702 -38.41 8.49 -18.35
N GLN A 703 -39.04 7.74 -17.44
CA GLN A 703 -40.49 7.66 -17.34
C GLN A 703 -41.18 9.00 -16.99
N SER A 704 -42.48 9.06 -17.24
CA SER A 704 -43.35 10.21 -16.97
C SER A 704 -43.25 10.70 -15.51
N ALA A 705 -43.29 9.79 -14.54
CA ALA A 705 -43.32 10.13 -13.12
C ALA A 705 -41.93 10.37 -12.49
N CYS A 706 -40.82 10.09 -13.19
CA CYS A 706 -39.48 10.15 -12.61
C CYS A 706 -38.81 11.54 -12.70
N GLU A 707 -38.06 11.88 -11.66
CA GLU A 707 -37.07 12.97 -11.58
C GLU A 707 -35.65 12.38 -11.49
N LEU A 708 -34.63 13.14 -11.90
CA LEU A 708 -33.22 12.70 -11.79
C LEU A 708 -32.62 13.08 -10.43
N LEU A 709 -31.87 12.17 -9.81
CA LEU A 709 -31.00 12.49 -8.68
C LEU A 709 -29.86 13.42 -9.13
N PRO A 710 -29.36 14.36 -8.30
CA PRO A 710 -28.45 15.44 -8.73
C PRO A 710 -27.11 15.01 -9.35
N ASP A 711 -26.68 13.77 -9.11
CA ASP A 711 -25.45 13.15 -9.60
C ASP A 711 -25.71 12.07 -10.69
N ALA A 712 -26.96 11.85 -11.11
CA ALA A 712 -27.33 10.77 -12.02
C ALA A 712 -26.63 10.86 -13.39
N THR A 713 -26.60 12.04 -14.03
CA THR A 713 -25.88 12.19 -15.31
C THR A 713 -24.40 11.88 -15.16
N ARG A 714 -23.76 12.36 -14.09
CA ARG A 714 -22.33 12.14 -13.82
C ARG A 714 -21.98 10.67 -13.64
N ILE A 715 -22.86 9.90 -12.99
CA ILE A 715 -22.71 8.45 -12.82
C ILE A 715 -22.83 7.73 -14.16
N ILE A 716 -23.81 8.11 -14.99
CA ILE A 716 -24.00 7.52 -16.33
C ILE A 716 -22.80 7.86 -17.24
N GLU A 717 -22.33 9.11 -17.27
CA GLU A 717 -21.14 9.54 -18.01
C GLU A 717 -19.91 8.73 -17.61
N ALA A 718 -19.62 8.63 -16.30
CA ALA A 718 -18.48 7.88 -15.80
C ALA A 718 -18.58 6.37 -16.11
N ALA A 719 -19.78 5.80 -16.10
CA ALA A 719 -20.01 4.40 -16.49
C ALA A 719 -19.77 4.18 -17.99
N LEU A 720 -20.27 5.07 -18.86
CA LEU A 720 -20.07 5.02 -20.31
C LEU A 720 -18.59 5.21 -20.69
N GLU A 721 -17.90 6.17 -20.06
CA GLU A 721 -16.45 6.42 -20.22
C GLU A 721 -15.59 5.18 -19.87
N GLN A 722 -16.06 4.32 -18.95
CA GLN A 722 -15.29 3.18 -18.42
C GLN A 722 -15.57 1.82 -19.08
N SER A 723 -16.72 1.64 -19.73
CA SER A 723 -17.26 0.30 -20.06
C SER A 723 -17.18 -0.09 -21.54
N GLY A 724 -17.60 0.79 -22.45
CA GLY A 724 -17.25 0.73 -23.87
C GLY A 724 -17.44 -0.59 -24.66
N LEU A 725 -18.44 -1.47 -24.50
CA LEU A 725 -19.69 -1.51 -23.73
C LEU A 725 -20.16 -3.01 -23.66
N PRO A 726 -21.14 -3.41 -22.82
CA PRO A 726 -21.20 -3.20 -21.37
C PRO A 726 -21.78 -4.39 -20.54
N GLU A 727 -21.61 -4.33 -19.21
CA GLU A 727 -22.46 -5.03 -18.20
C GLU A 727 -23.14 -4.00 -17.24
N ILE A 728 -23.72 -4.41 -16.09
CA ILE A 728 -25.06 -4.00 -15.60
C ILE A 728 -25.12 -3.25 -14.19
N LEU A 729 -25.57 -1.96 -14.05
CA LEU A 729 -25.71 -1.08 -12.82
C LEU A 729 -27.02 -0.15 -12.59
N ILE A 730 -28.09 -0.52 -11.83
CA ILE A 730 -29.41 0.21 -11.68
C ILE A 730 -29.24 1.49 -10.88
N VAL A 731 -29.82 2.58 -11.38
CA VAL A 731 -30.19 3.73 -10.55
C VAL A 731 -31.71 3.70 -10.33
N THR A 732 -32.16 3.35 -9.12
CA THR A 732 -33.57 3.45 -8.69
C THR A 732 -33.82 4.83 -8.10
N GLY A 733 -34.79 5.56 -8.63
CA GLY A 733 -35.34 6.76 -7.98
C GLY A 733 -36.74 6.46 -7.42
N LYS A 734 -36.99 6.75 -6.14
CA LYS A 734 -38.36 6.81 -5.61
C LYS A 734 -38.86 8.24 -5.59
N PRO A 735 -40.06 8.52 -6.09
CA PRO A 735 -40.74 9.76 -5.77
C PRO A 735 -41.07 9.75 -4.28
N TYR A 736 -40.53 10.70 -3.52
CA TYR A 736 -41.04 10.97 -2.19
C TYR A 736 -42.42 11.62 -2.33
N ASP A 737 -43.39 11.18 -1.53
CA ASP A 737 -44.57 12.01 -1.31
C ASP A 737 -44.19 13.26 -0.51
N ASN A 738 -45.07 14.25 -0.45
CA ASN A 738 -44.86 15.50 0.31
C ASN A 738 -44.70 15.29 1.84
N ARG A 739 -44.64 14.05 2.33
CA ARG A 739 -44.49 13.64 3.73
C ARG A 739 -43.29 12.70 3.96
N GLY A 740 -42.55 12.33 2.92
CA GLY A 740 -41.31 11.56 3.01
C GLY A 740 -41.49 10.04 3.16
N THR A 741 -42.64 9.46 2.78
CA THR A 741 -42.93 8.02 2.95
C THR A 741 -42.55 7.22 1.70
N LEU A 742 -41.98 6.03 1.89
CA LEU A 742 -41.33 5.23 0.85
C LEU A 742 -42.20 4.04 0.39
N HIS A 743 -42.86 4.14 -0.77
CA HIS A 743 -43.65 3.04 -1.35
C HIS A 743 -42.79 2.05 -2.19
N GLY A 744 -43.29 0.83 -2.42
CA GLY A 744 -42.53 -0.31 -2.99
C GLY A 744 -42.02 -0.13 -4.43
N LEU A 745 -41.05 -0.97 -4.82
CA LEU A 745 -40.44 -1.16 -6.17
C LEU A 745 -40.66 -0.03 -7.19
N SER A 746 -39.63 0.80 -7.39
CA SER A 746 -39.66 1.95 -8.30
C SER A 746 -38.68 1.79 -9.47
N ASP A 747 -39.24 2.03 -10.64
CA ASP A 747 -38.84 1.73 -12.00
C ASP A 747 -37.38 2.01 -12.46
N PRO A 748 -36.94 1.33 -13.54
CA PRO A 748 -35.58 1.45 -14.09
C PRO A 748 -35.41 2.63 -15.04
N ILE A 749 -34.24 3.29 -14.96
CA ILE A 749 -33.71 4.15 -16.02
C ILE A 749 -33.03 3.25 -17.07
N VAL A 750 -33.31 3.49 -18.36
CA VAL A 750 -32.79 2.67 -19.47
C VAL A 750 -31.84 3.50 -20.32
N VAL A 751 -30.62 3.00 -20.58
CA VAL A 751 -29.65 3.65 -21.46
C VAL A 751 -29.54 2.86 -22.76
N ILE A 752 -29.68 3.57 -23.88
CA ILE A 752 -29.78 3.01 -25.23
C ILE A 752 -28.67 3.62 -26.10
N ASP A 753 -27.87 2.77 -26.76
CA ASP A 753 -27.03 3.23 -27.87
C ASP A 753 -27.93 3.49 -29.08
N ARG A 754 -27.98 4.75 -29.50
CA ARG A 754 -28.85 5.22 -30.57
C ARG A 754 -28.53 4.55 -31.91
N ARG A 755 -27.24 4.36 -32.25
CA ARG A 755 -26.82 3.82 -33.54
C ARG A 755 -27.02 2.31 -33.60
N ALA A 756 -26.70 1.59 -32.52
CA ALA A 756 -26.98 0.16 -32.40
C ALA A 756 -28.48 -0.12 -32.54
N LEU A 757 -29.34 0.59 -31.79
CA LEU A 757 -30.78 0.33 -31.83
C LEU A 757 -31.40 0.68 -33.21
N LEU A 758 -30.99 1.77 -33.86
CA LEU A 758 -31.47 2.12 -35.21
C LEU A 758 -31.07 1.11 -36.29
N SER A 759 -30.00 0.34 -36.09
CA SER A 759 -29.48 -0.66 -37.03
C SER A 759 -29.85 -2.11 -36.69
N SER A 760 -30.42 -2.37 -35.51
CA SER A 760 -30.80 -3.69 -34.98
C SER A 760 -31.86 -4.46 -35.80
N GLY A 761 -32.59 -3.78 -36.69
CA GLY A 761 -33.73 -4.36 -37.41
C GLY A 761 -35.00 -4.55 -36.58
N ILE A 762 -35.04 -4.06 -35.34
CA ILE A 762 -36.23 -4.07 -34.48
C ILE A 762 -37.29 -3.11 -35.06
N ASP A 763 -38.57 -3.51 -34.98
CA ASP A 763 -39.69 -2.61 -35.23
C ASP A 763 -39.81 -1.59 -34.09
N LEU A 764 -39.20 -0.42 -34.30
CA LEU A 764 -39.18 0.68 -33.33
C LEU A 764 -40.53 1.38 -33.18
N ASP A 765 -41.51 1.12 -34.05
CA ASP A 765 -42.82 1.77 -33.96
C ASP A 765 -43.75 1.04 -32.98
N SER A 766 -43.48 -0.26 -32.74
CA SER A 766 -44.12 -1.06 -31.69
C SER A 766 -43.21 -1.33 -30.47
N PHE A 767 -41.96 -0.86 -30.49
CA PHE A 767 -41.00 -1.06 -29.39
C PHE A 767 -41.27 -0.16 -28.18
N ASP A 768 -41.58 -0.78 -27.05
CA ASP A 768 -41.67 -0.16 -25.73
C ASP A 768 -40.43 -0.56 -24.89
N PRO A 769 -39.50 0.38 -24.60
CA PRO A 769 -38.33 0.11 -23.76
C PRO A 769 -38.68 -0.41 -22.37
N GLU A 770 -39.79 0.05 -21.78
CA GLU A 770 -40.20 -0.34 -20.43
C GLU A 770 -40.72 -1.78 -20.39
N LEU A 771 -41.55 -2.16 -21.37
CA LEU A 771 -42.02 -3.53 -21.51
C LEU A 771 -40.87 -4.49 -21.84
N ALA A 772 -39.89 -4.05 -22.61
CA ALA A 772 -38.65 -4.79 -22.85
C ALA A 772 -37.88 -5.03 -21.54
N VAL A 773 -37.65 -4.00 -20.72
CA VAL A 773 -36.95 -4.14 -19.44
C VAL A 773 -37.72 -5.05 -18.48
N LYS A 774 -39.05 -4.92 -18.38
CA LYS A 774 -39.90 -5.79 -17.56
C LYS A 774 -39.83 -7.26 -17.99
N ARG A 775 -39.66 -7.54 -19.28
CA ARG A 775 -39.43 -8.90 -19.79
C ARG A 775 -38.05 -9.44 -19.43
N ILE A 776 -36.98 -8.66 -19.65
CA ILE A 776 -35.61 -9.08 -19.35
C ILE A 776 -35.40 -9.29 -17.84
N LEU A 777 -35.95 -8.40 -16.99
CA LEU A 777 -35.89 -8.56 -15.52
C LEU A 777 -36.74 -9.73 -14.99
N GLY A 778 -37.71 -10.23 -15.77
CA GLY A 778 -38.58 -11.33 -15.37
C GLY A 778 -38.13 -12.71 -15.88
N ASP A 779 -37.70 -12.79 -17.14
CA ASP A 779 -37.11 -13.99 -17.76
C ASP A 779 -36.33 -13.59 -19.04
N PRO A 780 -34.98 -13.51 -18.97
CA PRO A 780 -34.15 -13.11 -20.10
C PRO A 780 -34.36 -13.98 -21.36
N ALA A 781 -34.63 -15.28 -21.19
CA ALA A 781 -34.80 -16.21 -22.30
C ALA A 781 -36.10 -16.00 -23.11
N LYS A 782 -36.99 -15.12 -22.65
CA LYS A 782 -38.22 -14.71 -23.36
C LYS A 782 -38.14 -13.30 -23.96
N ALA A 783 -37.03 -12.59 -23.80
CA ALA A 783 -36.82 -11.33 -24.50
C ALA A 783 -36.57 -11.60 -26.01
N PRO A 784 -36.98 -10.69 -26.91
CA PRO A 784 -36.35 -10.58 -28.23
C PRO A 784 -34.83 -10.35 -28.05
N ARG A 785 -34.02 -10.58 -29.10
CA ARG A 785 -32.57 -10.31 -29.10
C ARG A 785 -32.29 -8.81 -28.87
N LEU A 786 -32.26 -8.42 -27.61
CA LEU A 786 -32.16 -7.03 -27.12
C LEU A 786 -30.92 -6.84 -26.24
N ASP A 787 -30.39 -7.96 -25.78
CA ASP A 787 -29.25 -8.19 -24.89
C ASP A 787 -27.99 -7.46 -25.40
N GLU A 788 -27.84 -7.38 -26.73
CA GLU A 788 -26.72 -6.73 -27.44
C GLU A 788 -26.94 -5.22 -27.69
N HIS A 789 -28.12 -4.67 -27.36
CA HIS A 789 -28.56 -3.32 -27.78
C HIS A 789 -29.15 -2.45 -26.67
N LEU A 790 -29.49 -3.02 -25.52
CA LEU A 790 -29.99 -2.30 -24.34
C LEU A 790 -29.10 -2.52 -23.13
N VAL A 791 -28.59 -1.42 -22.58
CA VAL A 791 -27.80 -1.46 -21.35
C VAL A 791 -28.76 -1.41 -20.16
N LEU A 792 -29.21 -2.60 -19.75
CA LEU A 792 -29.80 -2.79 -18.44
C LEU A 792 -28.73 -2.85 -17.37
N PHE A 793 -29.19 -2.95 -16.12
CA PHE A 793 -28.45 -2.43 -15.00
C PHE A 793 -28.81 -3.21 -13.66
N ARG A 794 -28.01 -3.18 -12.55
CA ARG A 794 -28.40 -3.53 -11.13
C ARG A 794 -27.67 -2.78 -9.95
N SER A 795 -28.35 -2.36 -8.86
CA SER A 795 -27.77 -1.77 -7.62
C SER A 795 -28.01 -2.68 -6.40
N GLU A 796 -27.11 -2.65 -5.40
CA GLU A 796 -27.00 -3.68 -4.35
C GLU A 796 -27.33 -3.25 -2.89
N ASN A 797 -27.88 -2.06 -2.64
CA ASN A 797 -28.28 -1.66 -1.27
C ASN A 797 -29.73 -1.17 -1.15
N LYS A 798 -30.63 -2.13 -0.88
CA LYS A 798 -32.08 -2.01 -0.58
C LYS A 798 -33.00 -1.40 -1.66
#